data_AF-A0AAD6EV82-F1
#
_entry.id   AF-A0AAD6EV82-F1
#
_cell.length_a   1.000
_cell.length_b   1.000
_cell.length_c   1.000
_cell.angle_alpha   90.00
_cell.angle_beta   90.00
_cell.angle_gamma   90.00
#
_symmetry.space_group_name_H-M   'P 1'
#
loop_
_entity.id
_entity.type
_entity.pdbx_description
1 polymer ?
#
loop_
_entity_poly.entity_id
_entity_poly.type
_entity_poly.pdbx_seq_one_letter_code
_entity_poly.pdbx_strand_id
1 'polypeptide(L)'
;MAMHSQSPPFSSPYQTPTSSQLSTRVRLSEQVEALIAKICREQSIDRPDDVALSKLYQLGEEASMRILRKIERRKVRKTFSALLMFLAKNESPGPCQSPGSPAGRERSCFSNPYLREDSGPTPVVCGMFEPSSTPTSRLTTTNGNFLLSPPTAPTTPQPLCSPTPLNHDNYGTVHRRLEFTGLANNENENHNKPQPWTVGPTCQSGVSPEMLALGELEFRKIFLILSYLGRAKLEQKVTVQYIKSLQYMPMQQFELEIFKKLGGDHIRSVDRRKNFQWDTSKTYVYRCHVDLKGGATFKGPFLEPDQTHLQRVLGDDNILQVTFEESKEEQNTSCRFNNHSDVYQRIVQEGIMLGLRRYDFLVYKDGGKDGSKKNPTSSSVKCYFVRTYSGWFMDQHSSFLQRTTVNEIRLAFMHIHKVESPAKYMPRFSLILSKTVKHQIDLSVVKVEPIDDIPCMDGSTTTKRITTIKRIHTDGTGFISEDLALQCPFVFKGKFQTGVKGSYAADGSSSSKRQRYNYYNEGPPLLSQVRLFFEGLAVKGTLLVNKKLPSNTIQYRPSMVKVKADPSIQIRPFNSLEIVTTSYRPKKVHLSRFLISLLHYGGVPSEFFLGLLSGALVEIEDRISDRNAAINVVKNNNGLDDDDLVSRMLYSKIPLDEPFLKYRLSIMIGEENKGLQEGKIPISNTYFLMGTADPTGKLGPNQVCVILDEGQLSGDVLVYKYPGLHTGDIHKLQATYLPELEEIVGNSKYGIFFPTVGPRSLADEMANSDFDGDMYWISQNPGLLKKFTPGSPWPAPEEDLCKNDSEQPVLSNMKKDELESWLFREFLKIRFKPSYAIGTAADCWLTYMDRVLTRNSLGEEERKAIETKMEQLVNIYYDALDAAKTGKQVQVPNYLLVDLYPHFMDKKPKDKTYHSTSILGEIYDKVESFKSEKLQLTDIRPLPFFTDGILESCLNKWKCYYNQYLIEMRHALGSVSDNCNSINELCPDLKDVKNKTCQEVIEKYKEILYGGVKGFNSSMRPCSEIYEEARAIYKLAYDKACEKGLVSYCSFAWRVAGEALCQLYIEKMGKPYMVDGDVLRETRQ
;
A
#
# COMPACT_ATOMS: atom_id res chain seq x y z
N MET A 1 -24.56 71.01 23.03
CA MET A 1 -25.99 71.38 23.08
C MET A 1 -26.77 70.19 22.54
N ALA A 2 -27.01 69.13 23.32
CA ALA A 2 -27.78 68.98 24.56
C ALA A 2 -29.28 68.77 24.30
N MET A 3 -29.80 67.67 24.88
CA MET A 3 -31.18 67.44 25.38
C MET A 3 -32.22 66.89 24.37
N HIS A 4 -33.13 65.95 24.70
CA HIS A 4 -33.54 65.37 26.00
C HIS A 4 -34.43 64.10 25.86
N SER A 5 -34.71 63.49 27.03
CA SER A 5 -35.73 62.48 27.42
C SER A 5 -35.31 60.99 27.35
N GLN A 6 -34.84 60.36 28.45
CA GLN A 6 -35.55 59.81 29.65
C GLN A 6 -36.47 58.63 29.27
N SER A 7 -36.40 57.42 29.86
CA SER A 7 -36.45 57.03 31.28
C SER A 7 -36.02 55.53 31.46
N PRO A 8 -35.86 55.00 32.71
CA PRO A 8 -34.84 53.99 33.05
C PRO A 8 -35.41 52.65 33.65
N PRO A 9 -34.78 51.95 34.63
CA PRO A 9 -34.38 50.54 34.53
C PRO A 9 -35.22 49.57 35.38
N PHE A 10 -35.13 48.26 35.12
CA PHE A 10 -35.64 47.24 36.05
C PHE A 10 -34.72 46.03 36.19
N SER A 11 -34.61 45.61 37.44
CA SER A 11 -33.87 44.48 37.99
C SER A 11 -34.84 43.53 38.74
N SER A 12 -34.46 42.25 38.84
CA SER A 12 -34.96 41.19 39.77
C SER A 12 -36.35 40.57 39.45
N PRO A 13 -36.81 39.41 40.04
CA PRO A 13 -36.27 38.65 41.20
C PRO A 13 -36.39 37.08 41.19
N TYR A 14 -35.97 36.49 42.33
CA TYR A 14 -36.29 35.16 42.95
C TYR A 14 -35.34 33.98 42.67
N GLN A 15 -34.39 33.63 43.58
CA GLN A 15 -34.47 32.93 44.89
C GLN A 15 -34.64 31.39 44.84
N THR A 16 -33.50 30.72 45.08
CA THR A 16 -33.22 29.47 45.83
C THR A 16 -33.94 28.15 45.51
N PRO A 17 -33.20 27.02 45.57
CA PRO A 17 -33.21 26.27 46.81
C PRO A 17 -31.82 26.11 47.42
N THR A 18 -31.73 26.44 48.70
CA THR A 18 -30.76 25.92 49.66
C THR A 18 -30.90 24.40 49.77
N SER A 19 -29.80 23.67 49.63
CA SER A 19 -29.58 22.44 50.40
C SER A 19 -28.15 22.45 50.94
N SER A 20 -28.08 22.65 52.24
CA SER A 20 -26.93 22.46 53.11
C SER A 20 -26.20 21.13 52.87
N GLN A 21 -24.91 21.18 52.56
CA GLN A 21 -23.95 20.22 53.10
C GLN A 21 -22.71 20.99 53.54
N LEU A 22 -22.44 20.96 54.85
CA LEU A 22 -21.16 21.39 55.42
C LEU A 22 -20.03 20.70 54.64
N SER A 23 -19.25 21.45 53.86
CA SER A 23 -17.95 20.97 53.40
C SER A 23 -17.06 20.87 54.63
N THR A 24 -16.85 19.65 55.08
CA THR A 24 -15.94 19.29 56.16
C THR A 24 -14.55 19.72 55.72
N ARG A 25 -14.02 20.83 56.27
CA ARG A 25 -12.63 21.24 56.03
C ARG A 25 -11.73 20.05 56.39
N VAL A 26 -11.04 19.52 55.39
CA VAL A 26 -10.12 18.41 55.55
C VAL A 26 -8.98 18.86 56.47
N ARG A 27 -8.94 18.31 57.69
CA ARG A 27 -7.92 18.64 58.69
C ARG A 27 -6.67 17.80 58.39
N LEU A 28 -5.68 18.42 57.77
CA LEU A 28 -4.37 17.79 57.54
C LEU A 28 -3.57 17.79 58.84
N SER A 29 -2.53 16.94 58.93
CA SER A 29 -1.64 16.98 60.08
C SER A 29 -0.92 18.32 60.17
N GLU A 30 -0.58 18.73 61.39
CA GLU A 30 0.07 20.02 61.64
C GLU A 30 1.41 20.15 60.89
N GLN A 31 2.12 19.03 60.68
CA GLN A 31 3.36 19.00 59.93
C GLN A 31 3.15 19.21 58.42
N VAL A 32 2.11 18.61 57.85
CA VAL A 32 1.75 18.78 56.43
C VAL A 32 1.28 20.21 56.18
N GLU A 33 0.46 20.77 57.08
CA GLU A 33 0.02 22.17 56.99
C GLU A 33 1.18 23.16 57.10
N ALA A 34 2.11 22.93 58.04
CA ALA A 34 3.28 23.78 58.21
C ALA A 34 4.19 23.78 56.97
N LEU A 35 4.38 22.61 56.33
CA LEU A 35 5.21 22.50 55.13
C LEU A 35 4.54 23.14 53.91
N ILE A 36 3.22 23.01 53.75
CA ILE A 36 2.47 23.73 52.70
C ILE A 36 2.63 25.24 52.89
N ALA A 37 2.43 25.76 54.11
CA ALA A 37 2.57 27.17 54.40
C ALA A 37 4.00 27.68 54.17
N LYS A 38 5.01 26.87 54.49
CA LYS A 38 6.42 27.17 54.20
C LYS A 38 6.67 27.30 52.69
N ILE A 39 6.25 26.32 51.90
CA ILE A 39 6.43 26.33 50.43
C ILE A 39 5.70 27.52 49.79
N CYS A 40 4.48 27.83 50.25
CA CYS A 40 3.72 28.99 49.76
C CYS A 40 4.45 30.30 50.02
N ARG A 41 5.03 30.48 51.23
CA ARG A 41 5.84 31.66 51.55
C ARG A 41 7.14 31.72 50.77
N GLU A 42 7.92 30.65 50.76
CA GLU A 42 9.27 30.64 50.15
C GLU A 42 9.23 30.77 48.63
N GLN A 43 8.19 30.24 47.97
CA GLN A 43 8.04 30.34 46.52
C GLN A 43 7.06 31.43 46.07
N SER A 44 6.43 32.15 47.00
CA SER A 44 5.40 33.17 46.73
C SER A 44 4.26 32.66 45.82
N ILE A 45 3.68 31.51 46.20
CA ILE A 45 2.61 30.84 45.45
C ILE A 45 1.37 30.62 46.33
N ASP A 46 0.19 30.60 45.71
CA ASP A 46 -1.08 30.39 46.40
C ASP A 46 -1.19 28.98 47.00
N ARG A 47 -1.93 28.88 48.12
CA ARG A 47 -2.20 27.62 48.80
C ARG A 47 -2.98 26.67 47.87
N PRO A 48 -2.71 25.35 47.91
CA PRO A 48 -3.48 24.39 47.13
C PRO A 48 -4.97 24.42 47.46
N ASP A 49 -5.79 24.22 46.44
CA ASP A 49 -7.25 24.07 46.54
C ASP A 49 -7.68 22.83 47.35
N ASP A 50 -8.94 22.84 47.81
CA ASP A 50 -9.48 21.80 48.68
C ASP A 50 -9.43 20.39 48.05
N VAL A 51 -9.48 20.30 46.72
CA VAL A 51 -9.34 19.03 45.99
C VAL A 51 -7.92 18.46 46.14
N ALA A 52 -6.89 19.29 45.97
CA ALA A 52 -5.50 18.88 46.18
C ALA A 52 -5.20 18.58 47.66
N LEU A 53 -5.75 19.36 48.60
CA LEU A 53 -5.60 19.12 50.04
C LEU A 53 -6.30 17.82 50.47
N SER A 54 -7.50 17.53 49.94
CA SER A 54 -8.19 16.26 50.16
C SER A 54 -7.37 15.07 49.65
N LYS A 55 -6.63 15.25 48.53
CA LYS A 55 -5.76 14.20 48.01
C LYS A 55 -4.57 13.91 48.92
N LEU A 56 -3.96 14.92 49.55
CA LEU A 56 -2.92 14.71 50.56
C LEU A 56 -3.48 13.96 51.77
N TYR A 57 -4.66 14.36 52.26
CA TYR A 57 -5.30 13.68 53.38
C TYR A 57 -5.54 12.19 53.09
N GLN A 58 -6.04 11.86 51.90
CA GLN A 58 -6.23 10.46 51.46
C GLN A 58 -4.94 9.65 51.36
N LEU A 59 -3.81 10.30 51.07
CA LEU A 59 -2.51 9.63 50.96
C LEU A 59 -1.85 9.35 52.32
N GLY A 60 -2.34 9.96 53.39
CA GLY A 60 -1.72 9.92 54.71
C GLY A 60 -0.53 10.87 54.85
N GLU A 61 -0.18 11.16 56.10
CA GLU A 61 0.83 12.16 56.47
C GLU A 61 2.21 11.88 55.86
N GLU A 62 2.67 10.62 55.89
CA GLU A 62 4.03 10.27 55.45
C GLU A 62 4.22 10.43 53.93
N ALA A 63 3.28 9.93 53.13
CA ALA A 63 3.31 10.09 51.68
C ALA A 63 3.11 11.57 51.27
N SER A 64 2.24 12.28 51.98
CA SER A 64 2.04 13.73 51.78
C SER A 64 3.33 14.53 52.02
N MET A 65 4.04 14.24 53.11
CA MET A 65 5.32 14.89 53.41
C MET A 65 6.39 14.58 52.37
N ARG A 66 6.44 13.36 51.80
CA ARG A 66 7.36 13.04 50.69
C ARG A 66 7.07 13.85 49.43
N ILE A 67 5.80 13.96 49.06
CA ILE A 67 5.39 14.74 47.88
C ILE A 67 5.72 16.21 48.10
N LEU A 68 5.36 16.77 49.26
CA LEU A 68 5.60 18.18 49.57
C LEU A 68 7.10 18.51 49.64
N ARG A 69 7.95 17.64 50.20
CA ARG A 69 9.42 17.82 50.16
C ARG A 69 10.00 17.74 48.73
N LYS A 70 9.42 16.93 47.84
CA LYS A 70 9.79 16.93 46.41
C LYS A 70 9.42 18.25 45.74
N ILE A 71 8.31 18.86 46.13
CA ILE A 71 7.86 20.15 45.62
C ILE A 71 8.69 21.30 46.20
N GLU A 72 9.03 21.27 47.49
CA GLU A 72 9.90 22.26 48.15
C GLU A 72 11.23 22.43 47.40
N ARG A 73 11.79 21.33 46.88
CA ARG A 73 13.06 21.33 46.13
C ARG A 73 12.95 21.73 44.65
N ARG A 74 11.76 22.10 44.16
CA ARG A 74 11.52 22.42 42.75
C ARG A 74 10.74 23.74 42.62
N LYS A 75 11.13 24.58 41.65
CA LYS A 75 10.37 25.80 41.34
C LYS A 75 9.05 25.44 40.64
N VAL A 76 7.91 25.80 41.22
CA VAL A 76 6.59 25.56 40.63
C VAL A 76 6.38 26.52 39.44
N ARG A 77 6.18 25.97 38.22
CA ARG A 77 6.04 26.77 36.97
C ARG A 77 4.59 27.08 36.56
N LYS A 78 3.59 26.41 37.14
CA LYS A 78 2.16 26.58 36.80
C LYS A 78 1.33 26.91 38.05
N THR A 79 0.79 25.91 38.75
CA THR A 79 0.10 26.10 40.05
C THR A 79 0.50 25.01 41.04
N PHE A 80 0.43 25.31 42.34
CA PHE A 80 0.79 24.36 43.39
C PHE A 80 -0.13 23.13 43.35
N SER A 81 -1.44 23.31 43.24
CA SER A 81 -2.41 22.22 43.10
C SER A 81 -2.12 21.29 41.92
N ALA A 82 -1.80 21.83 40.74
CA ALA A 82 -1.56 21.00 39.55
C ALA A 82 -0.31 20.13 39.69
N LEU A 83 0.78 20.69 40.23
CA LEU A 83 2.01 19.93 40.45
C LEU A 83 1.84 18.88 41.55
N LEU A 84 1.14 19.23 42.62
CA LEU A 84 0.81 18.32 43.71
C LEU A 84 -0.03 17.14 43.20
N MET A 85 -1.10 17.41 42.47
CA MET A 85 -1.96 16.37 41.90
C MET A 85 -1.23 15.48 40.89
N PHE A 86 -0.33 16.06 40.09
CA PHE A 86 0.53 15.30 39.18
C PHE A 86 1.45 14.33 39.93
N LEU A 87 2.10 14.78 41.00
CA LEU A 87 2.98 13.93 41.81
C LEU A 87 2.20 12.90 42.63
N ALA A 88 1.03 13.28 43.14
CA ALA A 88 0.13 12.41 43.88
C ALA A 88 -0.47 11.28 43.02
N LYS A 89 -0.64 11.49 41.71
CA LYS A 89 -1.14 10.46 40.78
C LYS A 89 -0.11 9.34 40.52
N ASN A 90 1.16 9.60 40.81
CA ASN A 90 2.26 8.66 40.59
C ASN A 90 2.75 7.96 41.87
N GLU A 91 2.21 8.27 43.05
CA GLU A 91 2.44 7.47 44.28
C GLU A 91 1.25 6.51 44.50
N SER A 92 1.54 5.22 44.61
CA SER A 92 0.55 4.19 44.96
C SER A 92 0.18 4.28 46.44
N PRO A 93 -1.08 4.06 46.86
CA PRO A 93 -1.42 4.05 48.29
C PRO A 93 -0.77 2.83 48.95
N GLY A 94 0.06 3.06 49.97
CA GLY A 94 0.58 1.98 50.82
C GLY A 94 -0.51 1.44 51.76
N PRO A 95 -0.47 0.16 52.15
CA PRO A 95 -1.53 -0.46 52.96
C PRO A 95 -1.54 0.06 54.41
N CYS A 96 -2.73 0.36 54.93
CA CYS A 96 -2.96 0.64 56.36
C CYS A 96 -2.60 -0.59 57.22
N GLN A 97 -1.79 -0.41 58.25
CA GLN A 97 -1.53 -1.43 59.27
C GLN A 97 -2.36 -1.18 60.54
N SER A 98 -2.88 -2.25 61.14
CA SER A 98 -3.29 -2.33 62.55
C SER A 98 -2.30 -3.21 63.34
N PRO A 99 -2.28 -3.13 64.69
CA PRO A 99 -1.04 -3.22 65.48
C PRO A 99 -0.69 -4.63 65.99
N GLY A 100 0.62 -4.89 66.12
CA GLY A 100 1.18 -6.06 66.82
C GLY A 100 2.70 -6.19 66.69
N SER A 101 3.42 -5.70 67.71
CA SER A 101 4.89 -5.73 67.98
C SER A 101 5.50 -7.15 68.15
N PRO A 102 6.82 -7.31 68.48
CA PRO A 102 8.05 -6.71 67.93
C PRO A 102 9.23 -7.73 67.76
N ALA A 103 10.33 -7.25 67.15
CA ALA A 103 11.78 -7.54 67.40
C ALA A 103 12.53 -7.79 66.08
N GLY A 104 13.67 -7.17 65.76
CA GLY A 104 14.48 -6.16 66.44
C GLY A 104 15.79 -5.93 65.66
N ARG A 105 16.38 -4.73 65.87
CA ARG A 105 17.80 -4.34 65.67
C ARG A 105 18.36 -4.32 64.24
N GLU A 106 19.27 -3.41 63.87
CA GLU A 106 19.64 -2.06 64.31
C GLU A 106 20.58 -1.49 63.23
N ARG A 107 20.75 -0.17 63.25
CA ARG A 107 21.46 0.70 62.30
C ARG A 107 22.96 0.44 62.19
N SER A 108 23.60 0.83 61.09
CA SER A 108 24.35 2.10 61.04
C SER A 108 25.11 2.30 59.71
N CYS A 109 25.12 3.57 59.30
CA CYS A 109 25.94 4.17 58.26
C CYS A 109 27.38 4.38 58.75
N PHE A 110 28.37 4.50 57.85
CA PHE A 110 29.36 5.60 57.84
C PHE A 110 30.33 5.53 56.63
N SER A 111 30.37 6.65 55.89
CA SER A 111 31.52 7.37 55.28
C SER A 111 32.58 6.72 54.36
N ASN A 112 32.71 7.38 53.19
CA ASN A 112 33.91 7.73 52.37
C ASN A 112 35.17 8.12 53.21
N PRO A 113 36.39 8.41 52.68
CA PRO A 113 36.90 8.52 51.29
C PRO A 113 38.37 7.98 51.07
N TYR A 114 38.96 8.12 49.87
CA TYR A 114 40.28 8.74 49.56
C TYR A 114 40.91 8.28 48.22
N LEU A 115 41.79 9.17 47.73
CA LEU A 115 42.43 9.33 46.42
C LEU A 115 43.96 9.14 46.51
N ARG A 116 44.60 8.99 45.32
CA ARG A 116 46.04 9.18 44.93
C ARG A 116 47.02 8.03 45.22
N GLU A 117 47.82 7.51 44.28
CA GLU A 117 48.80 8.00 43.25
C GLU A 117 50.28 7.87 43.70
N ASP A 118 51.15 7.58 42.71
CA ASP A 118 52.63 7.47 42.69
C ASP A 118 53.26 6.15 43.20
N SER A 119 54.28 5.51 42.61
CA SER A 119 55.40 5.93 41.72
C SER A 119 56.16 4.69 41.16
N GLY A 120 56.92 4.83 40.05
CA GLY A 120 57.91 3.84 39.53
C GLY A 120 59.22 3.76 40.37
N PRO A 121 60.38 3.18 39.93
CA PRO A 121 60.89 3.02 38.55
C PRO A 121 61.68 1.68 38.20
N THR A 122 62.04 1.58 36.91
CA THR A 122 63.02 0.82 36.05
C THR A 122 64.13 -0.10 36.64
N PRO A 123 64.95 -0.90 35.86
CA PRO A 123 65.29 -0.85 34.40
C PRO A 123 65.47 -2.20 33.62
N VAL A 124 65.78 -2.14 32.30
CA VAL A 124 66.89 -2.83 31.57
C VAL A 124 66.59 -3.14 30.06
N VAL A 125 67.24 -2.35 29.18
CA VAL A 125 68.05 -2.65 27.95
C VAL A 125 67.45 -3.14 26.59
N CYS A 126 67.75 -2.33 25.54
CA CYS A 126 68.01 -2.54 24.08
C CYS A 126 68.29 -3.96 23.55
N GLY A 127 68.15 -4.35 22.27
CA GLY A 127 67.91 -3.69 20.97
C GLY A 127 68.50 -4.55 19.81
N MET A 128 68.06 -4.29 18.56
CA MET A 128 68.78 -4.44 17.26
C MET A 128 68.81 -5.75 16.41
N PHE A 129 68.66 -5.50 15.08
CA PHE A 129 69.19 -6.15 13.85
C PHE A 129 68.46 -7.26 13.04
N GLU A 130 68.32 -6.95 11.73
CA GLU A 130 68.19 -7.77 10.49
C GLU A 130 69.29 -8.88 10.32
N PRO A 131 69.29 -9.85 9.34
CA PRO A 131 69.08 -9.66 7.86
C PRO A 131 68.62 -10.86 6.94
N SER A 132 68.34 -10.53 5.66
CA SER A 132 68.64 -11.24 4.34
C SER A 132 68.17 -12.70 4.08
N SER A 133 67.76 -13.18 2.88
CA SER A 133 68.37 -13.08 1.53
C SER A 133 67.49 -13.77 0.43
N THR A 134 67.67 -13.36 -0.84
CA THR A 134 67.14 -13.93 -2.12
C THR A 134 68.07 -15.05 -2.68
N PRO A 135 67.76 -15.80 -3.78
CA PRO A 135 67.90 -15.36 -5.21
C PRO A 135 66.83 -15.90 -6.21
N THR A 136 66.38 -15.13 -7.22
CA THR A 136 66.71 -15.20 -8.69
C THR A 136 66.34 -16.54 -9.38
N SER A 137 65.62 -16.64 -10.51
CA SER A 137 65.85 -16.07 -11.85
C SER A 137 64.75 -16.57 -12.83
N ARG A 138 64.23 -15.68 -13.71
CA ARG A 138 64.39 -15.62 -15.19
C ARG A 138 63.37 -16.38 -16.07
N LEU A 139 62.69 -15.57 -16.91
CA LEU A 139 62.53 -15.65 -18.39
C LEU A 139 61.97 -16.97 -18.97
N THR A 140 61.06 -17.02 -19.95
CA THR A 140 61.03 -16.32 -21.25
C THR A 140 59.77 -16.79 -22.01
N THR A 141 59.15 -15.91 -22.82
CA THR A 141 58.63 -16.08 -24.22
C THR A 141 57.98 -17.42 -24.63
N THR A 142 56.91 -17.53 -25.45
CA THR A 142 56.52 -16.76 -26.64
C THR A 142 55.21 -17.36 -27.19
N ASN A 143 54.44 -16.49 -27.85
CA ASN A 143 53.57 -16.69 -29.04
C ASN A 143 53.47 -18.07 -29.71
N GLY A 144 52.28 -18.37 -30.27
CA GLY A 144 52.22 -19.11 -31.52
C GLY A 144 50.91 -19.84 -31.84
N ASN A 145 49.95 -19.08 -32.38
CA ASN A 145 48.86 -19.46 -33.28
C ASN A 145 48.99 -20.74 -34.14
N PHE A 146 47.79 -21.23 -34.53
CA PHE A 146 47.32 -21.54 -35.90
C PHE A 146 47.05 -23.02 -36.33
N LEU A 147 45.78 -23.21 -36.73
CA LEU A 147 45.22 -23.89 -37.92
C LEU A 147 44.84 -25.39 -37.91
N LEU A 148 43.52 -25.57 -38.14
CA LEU A 148 42.84 -26.36 -39.19
C LEU A 148 42.92 -27.90 -39.20
N SER A 149 41.76 -28.53 -38.92
CA SER A 149 40.94 -29.39 -39.83
C SER A 149 41.53 -30.73 -40.36
N PRO A 150 40.76 -31.66 -40.97
CA PRO A 150 39.34 -32.05 -40.87
C PRO A 150 39.16 -33.61 -40.79
N PRO A 151 38.26 -34.33 -41.53
CA PRO A 151 37.10 -35.05 -40.98
C PRO A 151 37.03 -36.56 -41.39
N THR A 152 36.01 -37.32 -40.94
CA THR A 152 35.12 -38.18 -41.78
C THR A 152 34.20 -39.11 -40.96
N ALA A 153 33.02 -39.39 -41.53
CA ALA A 153 31.90 -40.23 -41.04
C ALA A 153 32.00 -41.69 -41.60
N PRO A 154 30.93 -42.47 -41.90
CA PRO A 154 29.61 -42.77 -41.27
C PRO A 154 29.29 -44.30 -41.24
N THR A 155 28.17 -44.76 -40.63
CA THR A 155 27.29 -45.84 -41.18
C THR A 155 25.92 -46.00 -40.47
N THR A 156 24.89 -46.30 -41.27
CA THR A 156 23.44 -46.60 -41.03
C THR A 156 23.18 -48.12 -41.30
N PRO A 157 21.95 -48.73 -41.43
CA PRO A 157 20.56 -48.48 -40.95
C PRO A 157 19.69 -49.74 -40.51
N GLN A 158 18.54 -49.51 -39.81
CA GLN A 158 17.13 -50.07 -39.96
C GLN A 158 16.82 -51.62 -39.83
N PRO A 159 15.58 -52.12 -39.49
CA PRO A 159 14.27 -51.77 -40.10
C PRO A 159 12.94 -51.80 -39.28
N LEU A 160 11.87 -51.33 -39.96
CA LEU A 160 10.42 -51.20 -39.65
C LEU A 160 9.58 -52.51 -39.67
N CYS A 161 8.42 -52.52 -38.98
CA CYS A 161 7.09 -52.93 -39.53
C CYS A 161 5.89 -52.57 -38.62
N SER A 162 4.68 -52.57 -39.20
CA SER A 162 3.45 -51.77 -38.94
C SER A 162 2.22 -52.55 -38.34
N PRO A 163 0.90 -52.24 -38.57
CA PRO A 163 -0.03 -51.40 -37.76
C PRO A 163 -1.43 -52.00 -37.33
N THR A 164 -2.18 -51.27 -36.44
CA THR A 164 -3.68 -51.22 -36.18
C THR A 164 -4.43 -52.40 -35.49
N PRO A 165 -5.64 -52.24 -34.84
CA PRO A 165 -6.65 -51.14 -34.85
C PRO A 165 -7.26 -50.69 -33.47
N LEU A 166 -8.19 -49.72 -33.57
CA LEU A 166 -8.97 -48.98 -32.55
C LEU A 166 -9.83 -49.81 -31.58
N ASN A 167 -10.02 -49.30 -30.34
CA ASN A 167 -11.28 -49.39 -29.61
C ASN A 167 -11.49 -48.18 -28.67
N HIS A 168 -12.68 -47.60 -28.75
CA HIS A 168 -13.22 -46.55 -27.86
C HIS A 168 -13.54 -47.15 -26.49
N ASP A 169 -13.14 -46.47 -25.39
CA ASP A 169 -14.00 -46.11 -24.26
C ASP A 169 -13.22 -45.53 -23.06
N ASN A 170 -13.90 -44.64 -22.34
CA ASN A 170 -13.66 -44.10 -20.99
C ASN A 170 -12.76 -42.87 -20.79
N TYR A 171 -13.44 -41.75 -20.51
CA TYR A 171 -12.94 -40.54 -19.89
C TYR A 171 -12.42 -40.81 -18.46
N GLY A 172 -11.15 -40.50 -18.21
CA GLY A 172 -10.53 -40.55 -16.88
C GLY A 172 -9.44 -39.48 -16.72
N THR A 173 -9.59 -38.64 -15.70
CA THR A 173 -8.71 -37.56 -15.27
C THR A 173 -7.27 -38.04 -15.07
N VAL A 174 -6.33 -37.61 -15.92
CA VAL A 174 -4.91 -38.01 -15.83
C VAL A 174 -4.16 -37.10 -14.84
N HIS A 175 -3.95 -37.61 -13.64
CA HIS A 175 -2.84 -37.20 -12.78
C HIS A 175 -1.52 -37.62 -13.42
N ARG A 176 -0.63 -36.66 -13.74
CA ARG A 176 0.72 -36.98 -14.23
C ARG A 176 1.60 -37.39 -13.05
N ARG A 177 1.80 -38.70 -12.93
CA ARG A 177 2.68 -39.43 -11.99
C ARG A 177 4.15 -39.06 -12.23
N LEU A 178 4.87 -38.66 -11.19
CA LEU A 178 6.34 -38.70 -11.14
C LEU A 178 6.70 -39.77 -10.11
N GLU A 179 7.20 -40.92 -10.57
CA GLU A 179 7.67 -41.99 -9.70
C GLU A 179 9.10 -41.68 -9.24
N PHE A 180 9.35 -41.78 -7.93
CA PHE A 180 10.69 -41.76 -7.34
C PHE A 180 10.95 -43.11 -6.69
N THR A 181 12.03 -43.77 -7.10
CA THR A 181 12.54 -45.03 -6.54
C THR A 181 13.26 -44.78 -5.21
N GLY A 182 12.81 -45.45 -4.14
CA GLY A 182 13.47 -45.45 -2.84
C GLY A 182 14.53 -46.55 -2.74
N LEU A 183 15.69 -46.24 -2.17
CA LEU A 183 16.68 -47.21 -1.71
C LEU A 183 16.66 -47.27 -0.19
N ALA A 184 16.63 -48.51 0.32
CA ALA A 184 16.51 -48.87 1.72
C ALA A 184 17.87 -49.10 2.40
N ASN A 185 17.86 -48.86 3.71
CA ASN A 185 18.64 -49.44 4.81
C ASN A 185 20.18 -49.30 4.84
N ASN A 186 20.67 -48.76 5.96
CA ASN A 186 21.54 -49.49 6.87
C ASN A 186 21.50 -48.89 8.28
N GLU A 187 21.28 -49.77 9.26
CA GLU A 187 21.34 -49.53 10.71
C GLU A 187 22.77 -49.68 11.22
N ASN A 188 23.19 -48.83 12.15
CA ASN A 188 23.93 -49.25 13.35
C ASN A 188 24.05 -48.13 14.39
N GLU A 189 23.89 -48.54 15.65
CA GLU A 189 23.95 -47.82 16.93
C GLU A 189 25.36 -47.21 17.21
N ASN A 190 25.67 -46.31 18.15
CA ASN A 190 25.10 -46.00 19.47
C ASN A 190 25.69 -44.68 20.06
N HIS A 191 25.00 -44.13 21.07
CA HIS A 191 25.41 -43.22 22.16
C HIS A 191 25.41 -41.66 22.07
N ASN A 192 24.49 -41.12 22.89
CA ASN A 192 24.51 -39.93 23.75
C ASN A 192 24.52 -38.51 23.15
N LYS A 193 23.31 -37.96 22.96
CA LYS A 193 23.01 -36.51 23.01
C LYS A 193 21.62 -36.24 23.63
N PRO A 194 21.43 -35.08 24.29
CA PRO A 194 20.23 -34.75 25.08
C PRO A 194 19.01 -34.54 24.16
N GLN A 195 17.86 -35.07 24.58
CA GLN A 195 16.62 -35.11 23.79
C GLN A 195 16.08 -33.72 23.42
N PRO A 196 15.89 -33.42 22.13
CA PRO A 196 14.91 -32.44 21.67
C PRO A 196 13.51 -33.07 21.69
N TRP A 197 12.51 -32.29 22.11
CA TRP A 197 11.12 -32.73 22.20
C TRP A 197 10.60 -33.15 20.82
N THR A 198 10.48 -34.47 20.64
CA THR A 198 9.77 -35.10 19.52
C THR A 198 8.27 -34.88 19.66
N VAL A 199 7.68 -34.07 18.78
CA VAL A 199 6.28 -34.29 18.39
C VAL A 199 6.32 -35.12 17.10
N GLY A 200 6.54 -36.42 17.28
CA GLY A 200 6.22 -37.46 16.29
C GLY A 200 4.73 -37.84 16.35
N PRO A 201 4.25 -38.71 15.46
CA PRO A 201 2.84 -38.86 15.10
C PRO A 201 2.02 -39.55 16.21
N THR A 202 1.52 -38.77 17.18
CA THR A 202 0.53 -39.21 18.18
C THR A 202 -0.71 -38.31 18.23
N CYS A 203 -0.93 -37.46 17.23
CA CYS A 203 -2.01 -36.46 17.22
C CYS A 203 -3.38 -36.96 16.69
N GLN A 204 -3.70 -38.25 16.80
CA GLN A 204 -5.07 -38.75 16.55
C GLN A 204 -5.80 -39.20 17.82
N SER A 205 -5.12 -39.38 18.96
CA SER A 205 -5.80 -39.61 20.23
C SER A 205 -6.35 -38.27 20.76
N GLY A 206 -7.64 -38.00 20.54
CA GLY A 206 -8.34 -36.82 21.06
C GLY A 206 -8.98 -35.90 20.00
N VAL A 207 -8.85 -36.21 18.70
CA VAL A 207 -9.53 -35.46 17.63
C VAL A 207 -10.98 -35.94 17.51
N SER A 208 -11.94 -35.02 17.45
CA SER A 208 -13.36 -35.38 17.30
C SER A 208 -13.65 -35.98 15.92
N PRO A 209 -14.59 -36.95 15.80
CA PRO A 209 -15.02 -37.49 14.51
C PRO A 209 -15.47 -36.41 13.52
N GLU A 210 -16.10 -35.34 14.01
CA GLU A 210 -16.53 -34.18 13.23
C GLU A 210 -15.33 -33.45 12.61
N MET A 211 -14.25 -33.27 13.37
CA MET A 211 -13.04 -32.59 12.89
C MET A 211 -12.31 -33.42 11.82
N LEU A 212 -12.34 -34.75 11.95
CA LEU A 212 -11.84 -35.66 10.91
C LEU A 212 -12.71 -35.59 9.65
N ALA A 213 -14.04 -35.58 9.80
CA ALA A 213 -14.99 -35.51 8.70
C ALA A 213 -14.87 -34.21 7.87
N LEU A 214 -14.45 -33.08 8.47
CA LEU A 214 -14.18 -31.86 7.71
C LEU A 214 -13.14 -32.07 6.60
N GLY A 215 -12.17 -32.96 6.80
CA GLY A 215 -11.13 -33.26 5.81
C GLY A 215 -11.65 -33.89 4.52
N GLU A 216 -12.91 -34.32 4.47
CA GLU A 216 -13.57 -34.83 3.26
C GLU A 216 -14.13 -33.70 2.36
N LEU A 217 -14.14 -32.44 2.85
CA LEU A 217 -14.63 -31.27 2.12
C LEU A 217 -13.50 -30.52 1.40
N GLU A 218 -13.86 -29.76 0.35
CA GLU A 218 -12.95 -28.79 -0.24
C GLU A 218 -12.52 -27.72 0.79
N PHE A 219 -11.26 -27.28 0.75
CA PHE A 219 -10.72 -26.38 1.78
C PHE A 219 -11.51 -25.06 1.93
N ARG A 220 -12.04 -24.49 0.84
CA ARG A 220 -12.90 -23.30 0.89
C ARG A 220 -14.17 -23.50 1.75
N LYS A 221 -14.72 -24.72 1.74
CA LYS A 221 -15.87 -25.12 2.57
C LYS A 221 -15.47 -25.26 4.03
N ILE A 222 -14.35 -25.96 4.28
CA ILE A 222 -13.76 -26.10 5.61
C ILE A 222 -13.53 -24.72 6.24
N PHE A 223 -12.87 -23.82 5.51
CA PHE A 223 -12.54 -22.48 5.99
C PHE A 223 -13.78 -21.66 6.32
N LEU A 224 -14.84 -21.72 5.48
CA LEU A 224 -16.10 -21.05 5.77
C LEU A 224 -16.77 -21.58 7.04
N ILE A 225 -16.79 -22.90 7.23
CA ILE A 225 -17.33 -23.51 8.46
C ILE A 225 -16.58 -22.97 9.67
N LEU A 226 -15.24 -23.00 9.66
CA LEU A 226 -14.42 -22.54 10.78
C LEU A 226 -14.52 -21.03 11.00
N SER A 227 -14.62 -20.24 9.92
CA SER A 227 -14.88 -18.81 10.00
C SER A 227 -16.22 -18.52 10.65
N TYR A 228 -17.26 -19.29 10.31
CA TYR A 228 -18.62 -19.06 10.77
C TYR A 228 -18.88 -19.61 12.17
N LEU A 229 -18.15 -20.66 12.56
CA LEU A 229 -18.15 -21.23 13.90
C LEU A 229 -17.53 -20.29 14.94
N GLY A 230 -16.60 -19.41 14.52
CA GLY A 230 -15.91 -18.47 15.40
C GLY A 230 -15.04 -19.20 16.42
N ARG A 231 -15.37 -19.07 17.71
CA ARG A 231 -14.66 -19.75 18.83
C ARG A 231 -15.40 -20.94 19.42
N ALA A 232 -16.55 -21.32 18.85
CA ALA A 232 -17.31 -22.47 19.32
C ALA A 232 -16.60 -23.78 18.95
N LYS A 233 -16.86 -24.84 19.72
CA LYS A 233 -16.40 -26.19 19.38
C LYS A 233 -17.27 -26.79 18.27
N LEU A 234 -16.64 -27.43 17.28
CA LEU A 234 -17.32 -27.94 16.09
C LEU A 234 -18.34 -29.03 16.46
N GLU A 235 -17.91 -29.99 17.27
CA GLU A 235 -18.70 -31.13 17.74
C GLU A 235 -19.93 -30.75 18.58
N GLN A 236 -20.01 -29.50 19.05
CA GLN A 236 -21.19 -28.99 19.77
C GLN A 236 -22.27 -28.41 18.83
N LYS A 237 -21.94 -28.19 17.55
CA LYS A 237 -22.81 -27.47 16.60
C LYS A 237 -23.20 -28.28 15.37
N VAL A 238 -22.38 -29.27 14.99
CA VAL A 238 -22.60 -30.11 13.80
C VAL A 238 -22.27 -31.57 14.11
N THR A 239 -22.82 -32.49 13.31
CA THR A 239 -22.55 -33.94 13.37
C THR A 239 -21.79 -34.40 12.13
N VAL A 240 -21.14 -35.56 12.19
CA VAL A 240 -20.46 -36.17 11.03
C VAL A 240 -21.41 -36.34 9.84
N GLN A 241 -22.64 -36.81 10.06
CA GLN A 241 -23.63 -36.97 8.98
C GLN A 241 -23.99 -35.65 8.32
N TYR A 242 -24.12 -34.57 9.11
CA TYR A 242 -24.36 -33.24 8.58
C TYR A 242 -23.18 -32.74 7.75
N ILE A 243 -21.93 -32.96 8.18
CA ILE A 243 -20.75 -32.57 7.39
C ILE A 243 -20.73 -33.31 6.04
N LYS A 244 -21.04 -34.61 6.04
CA LYS A 244 -21.08 -35.41 4.81
C LYS A 244 -22.14 -34.95 3.82
N SER A 245 -23.29 -34.47 4.30
CA SER A 245 -24.34 -33.96 3.40
C SER A 245 -23.93 -32.68 2.65
N LEU A 246 -22.92 -31.96 3.13
CA LEU A 246 -22.43 -30.72 2.53
C LEU A 246 -21.41 -30.94 1.39
N GLN A 247 -20.88 -32.15 1.24
CA GLN A 247 -19.76 -32.45 0.35
C GLN A 247 -20.05 -32.06 -1.11
N TYR A 248 -21.22 -32.44 -1.61
CA TYR A 248 -21.62 -32.23 -3.01
C TYR A 248 -22.43 -30.95 -3.23
N MET A 249 -22.67 -30.16 -2.19
CA MET A 249 -23.48 -28.95 -2.29
C MET A 249 -22.73 -27.84 -3.05
N PRO A 250 -23.35 -27.16 -4.03
CA PRO A 250 -22.77 -25.99 -4.69
C PRO A 250 -22.44 -24.87 -3.70
N MET A 251 -21.35 -24.13 -3.91
CA MET A 251 -20.84 -23.16 -2.93
C MET A 251 -21.85 -22.08 -2.51
N GLN A 252 -22.70 -21.61 -3.42
CA GLN A 252 -23.75 -20.62 -3.10
C GLN A 252 -24.78 -21.18 -2.10
N GLN A 253 -25.23 -22.41 -2.33
CA GLN A 253 -26.16 -23.11 -1.44
C GLN A 253 -25.48 -23.48 -0.12
N PHE A 254 -24.23 -23.95 -0.21
CA PHE A 254 -23.41 -24.30 0.95
C PHE A 254 -23.20 -23.12 1.90
N GLU A 255 -22.84 -21.93 1.39
CA GLU A 255 -22.66 -20.75 2.23
C GLU A 255 -23.96 -20.36 2.93
N LEU A 256 -25.08 -20.39 2.22
CA LEU A 256 -26.37 -20.05 2.78
C LEU A 256 -26.77 -21.01 3.91
N GLU A 257 -26.55 -22.30 3.71
CA GLU A 257 -26.86 -23.34 4.69
C GLU A 257 -25.98 -23.22 5.94
N ILE A 258 -24.66 -23.07 5.76
CA ILE A 258 -23.72 -22.87 6.86
C ILE A 258 -23.97 -21.54 7.59
N PHE A 259 -24.34 -20.48 6.88
CA PHE A 259 -24.73 -19.21 7.52
C PHE A 259 -25.96 -19.40 8.43
N LYS A 260 -27.01 -20.06 7.95
CA LYS A 260 -28.21 -20.33 8.74
C LYS A 260 -27.90 -21.18 9.98
N LYS A 261 -27.04 -22.19 9.83
CA LYS A 261 -26.72 -23.13 10.91
C LYS A 261 -25.75 -22.57 11.95
N LEU A 262 -24.71 -21.85 11.51
CA LEU A 262 -23.58 -21.43 12.36
C LEU A 262 -23.46 -19.91 12.53
N GLY A 263 -23.87 -19.15 11.51
CA GLY A 263 -23.59 -17.71 11.39
C GLY A 263 -24.52 -16.77 12.18
N GLY A 264 -25.67 -17.25 12.65
CA GLY A 264 -26.76 -16.42 13.22
C GLY A 264 -26.37 -15.45 14.34
N ASP A 265 -25.47 -15.85 15.25
CA ASP A 265 -25.08 -15.03 16.42
C ASP A 265 -23.59 -14.61 16.43
N HIS A 266 -22.76 -15.26 15.61
CA HIS A 266 -21.29 -15.14 15.70
C HIS A 266 -20.67 -14.25 14.63
N ILE A 267 -21.43 -13.93 13.57
CA ILE A 267 -20.93 -13.18 12.42
C ILE A 267 -21.83 -12.00 12.15
N ARG A 268 -21.24 -10.80 12.10
CA ARG A 268 -21.99 -9.62 11.67
C ARG A 268 -22.39 -9.78 10.21
N SER A 269 -23.56 -9.24 9.83
CA SER A 269 -24.03 -9.24 8.44
C SER A 269 -22.99 -8.70 7.44
N VAL A 270 -22.11 -7.77 7.88
CA VAL A 270 -21.00 -7.21 7.09
C VAL A 270 -19.81 -8.16 6.91
N ASP A 271 -19.63 -9.12 7.82
CA ASP A 271 -18.55 -10.10 7.78
C ASP A 271 -18.95 -11.35 6.97
N ARG A 272 -20.25 -11.57 6.74
CA ARG A 272 -20.80 -12.66 5.91
C ARG A 272 -20.28 -12.59 4.47
N ARG A 273 -19.89 -13.74 3.91
CA ARG A 273 -19.34 -13.85 2.55
C ARG A 273 -20.40 -14.28 1.54
N LYS A 274 -21.22 -13.34 1.06
CA LYS A 274 -22.15 -13.57 -0.06
C LYS A 274 -21.46 -13.44 -1.42
N ASN A 275 -20.51 -14.34 -1.73
CA ASN A 275 -19.92 -14.34 -3.07
C ASN A 275 -20.89 -15.00 -4.05
N PHE A 276 -21.21 -14.34 -5.16
CA PHE A 276 -22.07 -14.93 -6.20
C PHE A 276 -21.25 -15.71 -7.24
N GLN A 277 -19.94 -15.50 -7.30
CA GLN A 277 -19.04 -16.08 -8.30
C GLN A 277 -17.94 -16.92 -7.63
N TRP A 278 -18.31 -18.05 -7.03
CA TRP A 278 -17.34 -18.93 -6.35
C TRP A 278 -16.39 -19.61 -7.34
N ASP A 279 -16.88 -20.12 -8.46
CA ASP A 279 -16.07 -20.95 -9.38
C ASP A 279 -15.32 -20.13 -10.45
N THR A 280 -14.80 -18.96 -10.06
CA THR A 280 -13.92 -18.16 -10.92
C THR A 280 -12.48 -18.66 -10.85
N SER A 281 -11.69 -18.42 -11.89
CA SER A 281 -10.22 -18.63 -11.89
C SER A 281 -9.46 -17.57 -11.05
N LYS A 282 -10.13 -16.94 -10.08
CA LYS A 282 -9.55 -15.89 -9.21
C LYS A 282 -8.91 -16.53 -8.00
N THR A 283 -7.95 -15.81 -7.42
CA THR A 283 -7.20 -16.24 -6.24
C THR A 283 -8.05 -16.15 -4.99
N TYR A 284 -8.05 -17.20 -4.18
CA TYR A 284 -8.63 -17.17 -2.84
C TYR A 284 -7.62 -16.66 -1.82
N VAL A 285 -8.04 -15.70 -1.00
CA VAL A 285 -7.26 -15.14 0.10
C VAL A 285 -7.94 -15.48 1.42
N TYR A 286 -7.25 -16.28 2.22
CA TYR A 286 -7.68 -16.70 3.54
C TYR A 286 -7.04 -15.81 4.61
N ARG A 287 -7.85 -15.19 5.48
CA ARG A 287 -7.34 -14.25 6.49
C ARG A 287 -7.55 -14.79 7.89
N CYS A 288 -6.57 -14.57 8.75
CA CYS A 288 -6.64 -14.82 10.18
C CYS A 288 -6.39 -13.52 10.95
N HIS A 289 -7.20 -13.27 11.97
CA HIS A 289 -7.05 -12.18 12.91
C HIS A 289 -6.73 -12.74 14.29
N VAL A 290 -5.59 -12.34 14.83
CA VAL A 290 -5.10 -12.74 16.15
C VAL A 290 -5.37 -11.60 17.13
N ASP A 291 -6.11 -11.90 18.20
CA ASP A 291 -6.43 -10.94 19.27
C ASP A 291 -5.27 -10.74 20.26
N LEU A 292 -5.39 -9.74 21.14
CA LEU A 292 -4.39 -9.43 22.17
C LEU A 292 -4.10 -10.57 23.17
N LYS A 293 -4.96 -11.59 23.24
CA LYS A 293 -4.82 -12.78 24.09
C LYS A 293 -4.25 -13.99 23.33
N GLY A 294 -3.98 -13.83 22.02
CA GLY A 294 -3.49 -14.87 21.12
C GLY A 294 -4.59 -15.73 20.50
N GLY A 295 -5.85 -15.38 20.68
CA GLY A 295 -6.98 -16.08 20.05
C GLY A 295 -7.08 -15.77 18.56
N ALA A 296 -7.06 -16.80 17.72
CA ALA A 296 -7.24 -16.70 16.28
C ALA A 296 -8.72 -16.69 15.88
N THR A 297 -9.06 -15.87 14.88
CA THR A 297 -10.38 -15.84 14.24
C THR A 297 -10.21 -15.74 12.73
N PHE A 298 -11.02 -16.47 11.97
CA PHE A 298 -10.85 -16.58 10.53
C PHE A 298 -11.87 -15.71 9.78
N LYS A 299 -11.40 -15.04 8.73
CA LYS A 299 -12.22 -14.18 7.85
C LYS A 299 -11.95 -14.52 6.39
N GLY A 300 -13.02 -14.63 5.61
CA GLY A 300 -12.95 -14.99 4.19
C GLY A 300 -13.58 -16.35 3.89
N PRO A 301 -13.24 -16.98 2.75
CA PRO A 301 -12.22 -16.53 1.80
C PRO A 301 -12.65 -15.28 1.00
N PHE A 302 -11.67 -14.48 0.61
CA PHE A 302 -11.83 -13.33 -0.27
C PHE A 302 -11.34 -13.68 -1.68
N LEU A 303 -12.04 -13.21 -2.71
CA LEU A 303 -11.59 -13.37 -4.09
C LEU A 303 -10.77 -12.15 -4.48
N GLU A 304 -9.49 -12.35 -4.82
CA GLU A 304 -8.62 -11.32 -5.36
C GLU A 304 -8.26 -11.64 -6.82
N PRO A 305 -8.23 -10.64 -7.72
CA PRO A 305 -7.94 -10.87 -9.14
C PRO A 305 -6.45 -11.17 -9.39
N ASP A 306 -5.58 -10.80 -8.46
CA ASP A 306 -4.14 -10.89 -8.61
C ASP A 306 -3.63 -12.16 -7.91
N GLN A 307 -2.60 -12.81 -8.47
CA GLN A 307 -1.93 -13.95 -7.85
C GLN A 307 -0.43 -13.68 -7.75
N THR A 308 0.17 -14.03 -6.61
CA THR A 308 1.62 -13.92 -6.36
C THR A 308 2.36 -15.20 -6.76
N HIS A 309 3.69 -15.12 -6.85
CA HIS A 309 4.52 -16.32 -7.08
C HIS A 309 4.35 -17.35 -5.94
N LEU A 310 4.26 -16.88 -4.69
CA LEU A 310 3.97 -17.73 -3.52
C LEU A 310 2.69 -18.56 -3.72
N GLN A 311 1.59 -17.91 -4.12
CA GLN A 311 0.30 -18.56 -4.36
C GLN A 311 0.32 -19.52 -5.55
N ARG A 312 0.97 -19.14 -6.65
CA ARG A 312 1.13 -20.01 -7.82
C ARG A 312 1.85 -21.32 -7.50
N VAL A 313 2.84 -21.27 -6.61
CA VAL A 313 3.68 -22.43 -6.28
C VAL A 313 3.05 -23.29 -5.20
N LEU A 314 2.54 -22.69 -4.13
CA LEU A 314 2.05 -23.45 -2.97
C LEU A 314 0.54 -23.74 -3.02
N GLY A 315 -0.23 -23.03 -3.84
CA GLY A 315 -1.69 -23.09 -3.80
C GLY A 315 -2.27 -22.20 -2.71
N ASP A 316 -3.45 -21.66 -2.98
CA ASP A 316 -4.11 -20.66 -2.13
C ASP A 316 -4.44 -21.22 -0.74
N ASP A 317 -4.84 -22.49 -0.66
CA ASP A 317 -5.26 -23.16 0.58
C ASP A 317 -4.10 -23.38 1.57
N ASN A 318 -2.85 -23.24 1.11
CA ASN A 318 -1.65 -23.41 1.92
C ASN A 318 -1.10 -22.09 2.47
N ILE A 319 -1.80 -20.98 2.25
CA ILE A 319 -1.35 -19.65 2.66
C ILE A 319 -2.42 -18.97 3.51
N LEU A 320 -2.00 -18.42 4.65
CA LEU A 320 -2.84 -17.67 5.56
C LEU A 320 -2.29 -16.26 5.74
N GLN A 321 -3.07 -15.24 5.40
CA GLN A 321 -2.71 -13.86 5.67
C GLN A 321 -3.13 -13.49 7.10
N VAL A 322 -2.16 -13.20 7.95
CA VAL A 322 -2.38 -12.98 9.39
C VAL A 322 -2.30 -11.50 9.74
N THR A 323 -3.26 -11.03 10.52
CA THR A 323 -3.31 -9.68 11.09
C THR A 323 -3.32 -9.78 12.61
N PHE A 324 -2.50 -8.97 13.27
CA PHE A 324 -2.40 -8.91 14.73
C PHE A 324 -3.09 -7.66 15.25
N GLU A 325 -3.93 -7.83 16.27
CA GLU A 325 -4.71 -6.76 16.89
C GLU A 325 -3.81 -5.75 17.60
N GLU A 326 -4.30 -4.51 17.64
CA GLU A 326 -3.65 -3.37 18.30
C GLU A 326 -4.55 -2.86 19.43
N SER A 327 -3.97 -2.56 20.60
CA SER A 327 -4.70 -2.01 21.73
C SER A 327 -5.19 -0.59 21.41
N LYS A 328 -6.48 -0.32 21.68
CA LYS A 328 -7.10 0.99 21.39
C LYS A 328 -6.87 2.03 22.49
N GLU A 329 -6.37 1.63 23.66
CA GLU A 329 -6.41 2.43 24.89
C GLU A 329 -5.10 3.16 25.23
N GLU A 330 -3.99 2.93 24.50
CA GLU A 330 -2.68 3.50 24.85
C GLU A 330 -2.12 4.43 23.76
N GLN A 331 -2.11 5.73 24.04
CA GLN A 331 -1.60 6.77 23.12
C GLN A 331 -0.07 6.81 22.98
N ASN A 332 0.68 6.02 23.75
CA ASN A 332 2.14 6.09 23.78
C ASN A 332 2.77 4.90 23.02
N THR A 333 3.37 5.15 21.85
CA THR A 333 3.93 4.11 20.94
C THR A 333 5.05 3.28 21.55
N SER A 334 5.75 3.80 22.56
CA SER A 334 6.81 3.09 23.28
C SER A 334 6.30 1.86 24.04
N CYS A 335 5.17 1.98 24.76
CA CYS A 335 4.60 0.91 25.59
C CYS A 335 3.73 -0.10 24.82
N ARG A 336 3.24 0.25 23.61
CA ARG A 336 2.46 -0.65 22.73
C ARG A 336 3.15 -1.96 22.35
N PHE A 337 4.47 -1.92 22.17
CA PHE A 337 5.26 -3.07 21.71
C PHE A 337 5.53 -4.07 22.85
N ASN A 338 5.76 -3.62 24.08
CA ASN A 338 6.26 -4.50 25.15
C ASN A 338 5.17 -5.38 25.79
N ASN A 339 3.91 -4.94 25.82
CA ASN A 339 2.88 -5.64 26.61
C ASN A 339 2.33 -6.92 25.96
N HIS A 340 2.37 -7.04 24.63
CA HIS A 340 1.81 -8.19 23.89
C HIS A 340 2.81 -8.93 23.00
N SER A 341 4.08 -8.45 22.94
CA SER A 341 5.12 -9.09 22.11
C SER A 341 5.31 -10.56 22.48
N ASP A 342 5.31 -10.91 23.77
CA ASP A 342 5.54 -12.28 24.22
C ASP A 342 4.41 -13.23 23.81
N VAL A 343 3.16 -12.76 23.85
CA VAL A 343 1.99 -13.53 23.41
C VAL A 343 2.10 -13.84 21.92
N TYR A 344 2.41 -12.83 21.11
CA TYR A 344 2.57 -13.01 19.67
C TYR A 344 3.80 -13.84 19.31
N GLN A 345 4.88 -13.74 20.09
CA GLN A 345 6.08 -14.55 19.90
C GLN A 345 5.79 -16.04 20.08
N ARG A 346 4.97 -16.41 21.07
CA ARG A 346 4.54 -17.81 21.27
C ARG A 346 3.78 -18.37 20.07
N ILE A 347 2.93 -17.57 19.43
CA ILE A 347 2.15 -17.98 18.24
C ILE A 347 3.07 -18.35 17.07
N VAL A 348 4.24 -17.73 16.96
CA VAL A 348 5.22 -18.07 15.92
C VAL A 348 5.92 -19.38 16.19
N GLN A 349 6.19 -19.68 17.47
CA GLN A 349 6.81 -20.93 17.89
C GLN A 349 5.84 -22.11 17.73
N GLU A 350 4.58 -21.90 18.11
CA GLU A 350 3.54 -22.93 18.12
C GLU A 350 2.84 -23.10 16.77
N GLY A 351 2.81 -22.05 15.94
CA GLY A 351 2.03 -21.99 14.71
C GLY A 351 0.55 -21.69 14.97
N ILE A 352 -0.19 -21.40 13.90
CA ILE A 352 -1.65 -21.18 13.94
C ILE A 352 -2.34 -22.46 13.47
N MET A 353 -3.18 -23.02 14.33
CA MET A 353 -4.02 -24.17 13.99
C MET A 353 -5.31 -23.73 13.30
N LEU A 354 -5.57 -24.29 12.12
CA LEU A 354 -6.81 -24.16 11.37
C LEU A 354 -7.35 -25.56 11.08
N GLY A 355 -8.32 -26.01 11.89
CA GLY A 355 -8.72 -27.42 11.92
C GLY A 355 -7.52 -28.30 12.26
N LEU A 356 -7.19 -29.25 11.37
CA LEU A 356 -6.02 -30.13 11.53
C LEU A 356 -4.79 -29.66 10.74
N ARG A 357 -4.81 -28.47 10.16
CA ARG A 357 -3.65 -27.86 9.50
C ARG A 357 -2.93 -26.90 10.43
N ARG A 358 -1.60 -26.97 10.48
CA ARG A 358 -0.74 -26.00 11.16
C ARG A 358 -0.15 -25.06 10.11
N TYR A 359 -0.24 -23.76 10.38
CA TYR A 359 0.35 -22.70 9.58
C TYR A 359 1.46 -22.02 10.37
N ASP A 360 2.67 -21.92 9.82
CA ASP A 360 3.84 -21.29 10.45
C ASP A 360 4.26 -20.02 9.71
N PHE A 361 4.88 -19.09 10.44
CA PHE A 361 5.29 -17.79 9.91
C PHE A 361 6.30 -17.94 8.77
N LEU A 362 5.97 -17.38 7.60
CA LEU A 362 6.82 -17.49 6.41
C LEU A 362 7.48 -16.16 6.05
N VAL A 363 6.70 -15.09 5.92
CA VAL A 363 7.15 -13.80 5.37
C VAL A 363 6.21 -12.66 5.72
N TYR A 364 6.73 -11.43 5.77
CA TYR A 364 5.91 -10.21 5.80
C TYR A 364 6.35 -9.19 4.76
N LYS A 365 5.47 -8.25 4.43
CA LYS A 365 5.74 -7.14 3.52
C LYS A 365 4.89 -5.93 3.90
N ASP A 366 5.45 -4.73 3.77
CA ASP A 366 4.64 -3.51 3.85
C ASP A 366 3.60 -3.49 2.72
N GLY A 367 2.33 -3.34 3.06
CA GLY A 367 1.19 -3.40 2.13
C GLY A 367 0.91 -2.10 1.41
N GLY A 368 1.80 -1.10 1.55
CA GLY A 368 1.81 0.11 0.72
C GLY A 368 0.66 1.08 0.99
N LYS A 369 0.46 2.02 0.05
CA LYS A 369 -0.47 3.16 0.17
C LYS A 369 -1.96 2.78 0.30
N ASP A 370 -2.33 1.53 0.05
CA ASP A 370 -3.73 1.09 0.02
C ASP A 370 -4.32 0.86 1.44
N GLY A 371 -3.48 0.64 2.45
CA GLY A 371 -3.92 0.34 3.82
C GLY A 371 -4.13 1.57 4.71
N SER A 372 -3.34 2.64 4.55
CA SER A 372 -3.28 3.73 5.54
C SER A 372 -4.38 4.79 5.41
N LYS A 373 -4.98 4.94 4.22
CA LYS A 373 -6.03 5.96 4.00
C LYS A 373 -7.45 5.48 4.35
N LYS A 374 -7.67 4.17 4.50
CA LYS A 374 -9.01 3.59 4.54
C LYS A 374 -9.43 2.99 5.87
N ASN A 375 -8.55 2.80 6.86
CA ASN A 375 -8.95 2.48 8.24
C ASN A 375 -7.76 2.62 9.21
N PRO A 376 -7.87 3.41 10.31
CA PRO A 376 -6.78 3.56 11.29
C PRO A 376 -6.43 2.27 12.06
N THR A 377 -7.29 1.26 12.00
CA THR A 377 -7.08 -0.10 12.59
C THR A 377 -6.53 -1.12 11.59
N SER A 378 -6.44 -0.77 10.31
CA SER A 378 -5.90 -1.61 9.24
C SER A 378 -4.40 -1.35 9.13
N SER A 379 -3.58 -2.31 9.54
CA SER A 379 -2.14 -2.19 9.30
C SER A 379 -1.82 -2.19 7.81
N SER A 380 -0.89 -1.34 7.39
CA SER A 380 -0.28 -1.50 6.07
C SER A 380 0.47 -2.81 5.96
N VAL A 381 1.11 -3.33 7.01
CA VAL A 381 1.99 -4.51 6.93
C VAL A 381 1.19 -5.82 6.81
N LYS A 382 1.41 -6.57 5.74
CA LYS A 382 0.83 -7.90 5.52
C LYS A 382 1.78 -8.98 6.01
N CYS A 383 1.30 -9.89 6.86
CA CYS A 383 2.04 -11.04 7.35
C CYS A 383 1.44 -12.33 6.79
N TYR A 384 2.28 -13.29 6.41
CA TYR A 384 1.87 -14.53 5.74
C TYR A 384 2.44 -15.73 6.48
N PHE A 385 1.56 -16.68 6.73
CA PHE A 385 1.86 -17.98 7.29
C PHE A 385 1.59 -19.05 6.23
N VAL A 386 2.33 -20.16 6.27
CA VAL A 386 2.26 -21.25 5.30
C VAL A 386 1.96 -22.57 5.99
N ARG A 387 1.19 -23.45 5.35
CA ARG A 387 0.93 -24.80 5.85
C ARG A 387 2.22 -25.62 5.86
N THR A 388 2.60 -26.12 7.03
CA THR A 388 3.77 -26.98 7.25
C THR A 388 3.40 -28.39 7.71
N TYR A 389 2.16 -28.56 8.20
CA TYR A 389 1.64 -29.83 8.67
C TYR A 389 0.13 -29.93 8.43
N SER A 390 -0.34 -31.14 8.16
CA SER A 390 -1.76 -31.48 8.16
C SER A 390 -2.01 -32.87 8.75
N GLY A 391 -3.02 -32.95 9.62
CA GLY A 391 -3.56 -34.19 10.16
C GLY A 391 -4.69 -34.81 9.33
N TRP A 392 -5.17 -34.16 8.26
CA TRP A 392 -6.23 -34.72 7.40
C TRP A 392 -5.67 -35.74 6.40
N PHE A 393 -6.40 -36.85 6.21
CA PHE A 393 -6.02 -37.91 5.28
C PHE A 393 -5.93 -37.42 3.83
N MET A 394 -6.86 -36.58 3.39
CA MET A 394 -6.87 -36.05 2.01
C MET A 394 -5.67 -35.16 1.69
N ASP A 395 -5.03 -34.56 2.71
CA ASP A 395 -3.82 -33.77 2.54
C ASP A 395 -2.55 -34.62 2.41
N GLN A 396 -2.63 -35.94 2.69
CA GLN A 396 -1.46 -36.83 2.67
C GLN A 396 -0.91 -37.09 1.26
N HIS A 397 -1.67 -36.75 0.22
CA HIS A 397 -1.22 -36.85 -1.17
C HIS A 397 -0.42 -35.62 -1.65
N SER A 398 -0.37 -34.54 -0.85
CA SER A 398 0.39 -33.31 -1.15
C SER A 398 1.85 -33.46 -0.73
N SER A 399 2.65 -34.16 -1.55
CA SER A 399 4.00 -34.63 -1.19
C SER A 399 5.01 -33.56 -0.77
N PHE A 400 4.92 -32.31 -1.27
CA PHE A 400 5.92 -31.28 -0.95
C PHE A 400 5.72 -30.58 0.40
N LEU A 401 4.51 -30.48 0.96
CA LEU A 401 4.25 -29.61 2.15
C LEU A 401 4.01 -30.37 3.45
N GLN A 402 3.87 -31.70 3.41
CA GLN A 402 3.39 -32.46 4.55
C GLN A 402 4.42 -32.60 5.69
N ARG A 403 5.70 -32.34 5.43
CA ARG A 403 6.82 -32.46 6.39
C ARG A 403 7.96 -31.48 6.12
N THR A 404 7.65 -30.33 5.55
CA THR A 404 8.67 -29.36 5.13
C THR A 404 8.70 -28.21 6.09
N THR A 405 9.90 -27.93 6.61
CA THR A 405 10.14 -26.82 7.52
C THR A 405 10.01 -25.50 6.77
N VAL A 406 9.67 -24.42 7.49
CA VAL A 406 9.65 -23.05 6.92
C VAL A 406 10.97 -22.73 6.21
N ASN A 407 12.11 -23.12 6.80
CA ASN A 407 13.42 -22.90 6.20
C ASN A 407 13.59 -23.60 4.85
N GLU A 408 13.16 -24.86 4.72
CA GLU A 408 13.21 -25.58 3.44
C GLU A 408 12.29 -24.95 2.39
N ILE A 409 11.10 -24.48 2.78
CA ILE A 409 10.20 -23.73 1.89
C ILE A 409 10.89 -22.47 1.40
N ARG A 410 11.53 -21.70 2.30
CA ARG A 410 12.26 -20.48 1.92
C ARG A 410 13.40 -20.79 0.95
N LEU A 411 14.19 -21.84 1.24
CA LEU A 411 15.29 -22.29 0.39
C LEU A 411 14.84 -22.78 -0.99
N ALA A 412 13.65 -23.39 -1.09
CA ALA A 412 13.08 -23.79 -2.38
C ALA A 412 12.73 -22.59 -3.27
N PHE A 413 12.36 -21.43 -2.71
CA PHE A 413 12.12 -20.21 -3.49
C PHE A 413 13.42 -19.50 -3.88
N MET A 414 14.36 -19.36 -2.92
CA MET A 414 15.67 -18.75 -3.14
C MET A 414 16.60 -19.11 -1.98
N HIS A 415 17.92 -19.07 -2.21
CA HIS A 415 18.93 -19.40 -1.20
C HIS A 415 19.14 -18.22 -0.24
N ILE A 416 18.06 -17.84 0.45
CA ILE A 416 17.91 -16.60 1.21
C ILE A 416 18.94 -16.45 2.34
N HIS A 417 19.56 -17.54 2.80
CA HIS A 417 20.65 -17.50 3.77
C HIS A 417 21.93 -16.84 3.23
N LYS A 418 22.07 -16.64 1.92
CA LYS A 418 23.19 -15.91 1.30
C LYS A 418 23.07 -14.38 1.38
N VAL A 419 22.03 -13.83 1.99
CA VAL A 419 21.92 -12.37 2.21
C VAL A 419 22.92 -11.91 3.28
N GLU A 420 23.39 -10.66 3.14
CA GLU A 420 24.48 -10.13 3.97
C GLU A 420 24.08 -9.86 5.43
N SER A 421 22.80 -9.56 5.70
CA SER A 421 22.32 -9.25 7.05
C SER A 421 20.87 -9.70 7.28
N PRO A 422 20.47 -9.95 8.54
CA PRO A 422 19.07 -10.26 8.88
C PRO A 422 18.08 -9.18 8.42
N ALA A 423 18.48 -7.90 8.45
CA ALA A 423 17.63 -6.80 7.99
C ALA A 423 17.31 -6.88 6.49
N LYS A 424 18.19 -7.46 5.66
CA LYS A 424 17.94 -7.68 4.23
C LYS A 424 17.06 -8.91 3.97
N TYR A 425 16.98 -9.85 4.90
CA TYR A 425 16.34 -11.16 4.72
C TYR A 425 14.88 -11.04 4.26
N MET A 426 14.00 -10.42 5.04
CA MET A 426 12.57 -10.30 4.70
C MET A 426 12.30 -9.38 3.51
N PRO A 427 12.97 -8.21 3.36
CA PRO A 427 12.87 -7.42 2.14
C PRO A 427 13.21 -8.20 0.87
N ARG A 428 14.25 -9.04 0.88
CA ARG A 428 14.60 -9.89 -0.28
C ARG A 428 13.62 -11.05 -0.46
N PHE A 429 13.26 -11.75 0.61
CA PHE A 429 12.36 -12.88 0.52
C PHE A 429 10.94 -12.47 0.07
N SER A 430 10.49 -11.27 0.46
CA SER A 430 9.18 -10.71 0.06
C SER A 430 9.01 -10.48 -1.45
N LEU A 431 10.07 -10.66 -2.26
CA LEU A 431 9.98 -10.62 -3.72
C LEU A 431 8.97 -11.64 -4.27
N ILE A 432 8.77 -12.78 -3.61
CA ILE A 432 7.77 -13.81 -3.98
C ILE A 432 6.31 -13.34 -3.81
N LEU A 433 6.10 -12.28 -3.01
CA LEU A 433 4.80 -11.64 -2.77
C LEU A 433 4.52 -10.52 -3.78
N SER A 434 5.35 -10.38 -4.81
CA SER A 434 5.12 -9.42 -5.86
C SER A 434 3.88 -9.78 -6.66
N LYS A 435 3.07 -8.77 -6.99
CA LYS A 435 2.00 -8.92 -7.97
C LYS A 435 2.64 -8.99 -9.35
N THR A 436 2.58 -10.16 -9.98
CA THR A 436 3.26 -10.45 -11.25
C THR A 436 2.43 -11.40 -12.09
N VAL A 437 2.66 -11.36 -13.40
CA VAL A 437 2.23 -12.37 -14.36
C VAL A 437 3.42 -13.30 -14.62
N LYS A 438 3.22 -14.61 -14.48
CA LYS A 438 4.27 -15.59 -14.80
C LYS A 438 4.49 -15.62 -16.32
N HIS A 439 5.74 -15.44 -16.74
CA HIS A 439 6.13 -15.67 -18.13
C HIS A 439 6.16 -17.18 -18.40
N GLN A 440 5.38 -17.63 -19.38
CA GLN A 440 5.15 -19.06 -19.65
C GLN A 440 6.27 -19.63 -20.53
N ILE A 441 7.48 -19.68 -19.99
CA ILE A 441 8.68 -20.24 -20.63
C ILE A 441 9.22 -21.41 -19.83
N ASP A 442 9.85 -22.37 -20.53
CA ASP A 442 10.55 -23.48 -19.89
C ASP A 442 11.98 -23.06 -19.55
N LEU A 443 12.21 -22.69 -18.29
CA LEU A 443 13.53 -22.26 -17.83
C LEU A 443 14.59 -23.37 -17.86
N SER A 444 14.22 -24.64 -18.03
CA SER A 444 15.21 -25.74 -18.12
C SER A 444 15.99 -25.75 -19.44
N VAL A 445 15.45 -25.12 -20.48
CA VAL A 445 16.10 -24.98 -21.80
C VAL A 445 16.58 -23.55 -22.08
N VAL A 446 16.33 -22.61 -21.17
CA VAL A 446 16.76 -21.21 -21.28
C VAL A 446 18.16 -21.05 -20.71
N LYS A 447 19.05 -20.44 -21.50
CA LYS A 447 20.39 -20.05 -21.07
C LYS A 447 20.30 -18.80 -20.21
N VAL A 448 20.45 -18.95 -18.89
CA VAL A 448 20.51 -17.84 -17.94
C VAL A 448 21.98 -17.58 -17.59
N GLU A 449 22.55 -16.47 -18.05
CA GLU A 449 23.98 -16.19 -17.90
C GLU A 449 24.28 -14.81 -17.29
N PRO A 450 25.35 -14.69 -16.48
CA PRO A 450 25.76 -13.40 -15.93
C PRO A 450 26.56 -12.58 -16.96
N ILE A 451 26.44 -11.25 -16.87
CA ILE A 451 27.28 -10.26 -17.55
C ILE A 451 27.74 -9.18 -16.56
N ASP A 452 28.88 -8.52 -16.79
CA ASP A 452 29.46 -7.58 -15.82
C ASP A 452 28.72 -6.23 -15.79
N ASP A 453 28.57 -5.60 -14.62
CA ASP A 453 28.17 -4.20 -14.54
C ASP A 453 29.24 -3.27 -15.12
N ILE A 454 28.82 -2.21 -15.83
CA ILE A 454 29.72 -1.20 -16.38
C ILE A 454 30.07 -0.20 -15.27
N PRO A 455 31.35 -0.08 -14.85
CA PRO A 455 31.76 0.87 -13.82
C PRO A 455 31.78 2.32 -14.35
N CYS A 456 31.51 3.28 -13.46
CA CYS A 456 31.77 4.70 -13.74
C CYS A 456 33.27 5.00 -13.72
N MET A 457 33.71 5.96 -14.55
CA MET A 457 35.13 6.29 -14.72
C MET A 457 35.39 7.80 -14.55
N ASP A 458 36.33 8.17 -13.69
CA ASP A 458 36.68 9.57 -13.37
C ASP A 458 37.76 10.17 -14.31
N GLY A 459 37.97 9.59 -15.49
CA GLY A 459 38.95 10.09 -16.47
C GLY A 459 40.43 9.85 -16.11
N SER A 460 40.76 9.40 -14.90
CA SER A 460 42.09 8.86 -14.56
C SER A 460 42.08 7.34 -14.67
N THR A 461 43.09 6.74 -15.32
CA THR A 461 43.25 5.28 -15.51
C THR A 461 43.38 4.48 -14.21
N THR A 462 43.40 5.16 -13.06
CA THR A 462 43.38 4.54 -11.74
C THR A 462 41.94 4.53 -11.25
N THR A 463 41.36 3.34 -11.15
CA THR A 463 40.09 3.10 -10.44
C THR A 463 40.28 3.51 -8.98
N LYS A 464 40.20 4.79 -8.66
CA LYS A 464 40.14 5.26 -7.28
C LYS A 464 38.81 4.74 -6.76
N ARG A 465 38.87 3.64 -5.99
CA ARG A 465 37.83 3.17 -5.07
C ARG A 465 37.60 4.28 -4.03
N ILE A 466 37.01 5.39 -4.44
CA ILE A 466 36.50 6.40 -3.53
C ILE A 466 35.11 5.89 -3.17
N THR A 467 34.99 5.43 -1.93
CA THR A 467 33.79 4.85 -1.27
C THR A 467 33.51 3.37 -1.55
N THR A 468 32.90 2.72 -0.56
CA THR A 468 32.47 1.32 -0.58
C THR A 468 31.25 1.07 -1.47
N ILE A 469 30.74 2.10 -2.17
CA ILE A 469 29.65 2.01 -3.14
C ILE A 469 30.24 1.93 -4.55
N LYS A 470 30.05 0.79 -5.23
CA LYS A 470 30.47 0.62 -6.63
C LYS A 470 29.57 1.49 -7.52
N ARG A 471 30.03 2.68 -7.93
CA ARG A 471 29.34 3.52 -8.93
C ARG A 471 29.33 2.79 -10.28
N ILE A 472 28.15 2.50 -10.80
CA ILE A 472 27.93 1.76 -12.05
C ILE A 472 26.90 2.45 -12.94
N HIS A 473 27.04 2.27 -14.25
CA HIS A 473 26.12 2.80 -15.26
C HIS A 473 24.95 1.87 -15.59
N THR A 474 24.92 0.65 -15.05
CA THR A 474 23.97 -0.41 -15.47
C THR A 474 23.17 -0.99 -14.30
N ASP A 475 23.04 -0.25 -13.19
CA ASP A 475 22.38 -0.75 -11.99
C ASP A 475 20.95 -1.21 -12.30
N GLY A 476 20.68 -2.51 -12.17
CA GLY A 476 19.33 -3.05 -12.27
C GLY A 476 18.84 -3.42 -13.66
N THR A 477 19.66 -3.35 -14.73
CA THR A 477 19.24 -3.73 -16.10
C THR A 477 20.09 -4.84 -16.73
N GLY A 478 19.42 -5.77 -17.42
CA GLY A 478 19.99 -6.90 -18.14
C GLY A 478 19.36 -7.08 -19.53
N PHE A 479 19.52 -8.24 -20.14
CA PHE A 479 19.00 -8.51 -21.49
C PHE A 479 18.16 -9.78 -21.58
N ILE A 480 17.25 -9.79 -22.55
CA ILE A 480 16.47 -10.96 -22.95
C ILE A 480 16.49 -11.10 -24.47
N SER A 481 16.63 -12.33 -24.97
CA SER A 481 16.59 -12.59 -26.41
C SER A 481 15.21 -12.29 -27.01
N GLU A 482 15.19 -11.90 -28.27
CA GLU A 482 13.96 -11.46 -28.97
C GLU A 482 12.86 -12.53 -28.95
N ASP A 483 13.21 -13.81 -29.12
CA ASP A 483 12.27 -14.93 -29.14
C ASP A 483 11.57 -15.15 -27.80
N LEU A 484 12.25 -14.90 -26.68
CA LEU A 484 11.64 -14.95 -25.35
C LEU A 484 10.83 -13.67 -25.05
N ALA A 485 11.30 -12.51 -25.52
CA ALA A 485 10.61 -11.24 -25.36
C ALA A 485 9.28 -11.21 -26.14
N LEU A 486 9.23 -11.79 -27.35
CA LEU A 486 8.01 -11.91 -28.16
C LEU A 486 6.92 -12.78 -27.50
N GLN A 487 7.30 -13.68 -26.60
CA GLN A 487 6.35 -14.48 -25.83
C GLN A 487 5.90 -13.75 -24.55
N CYS A 488 6.54 -12.63 -24.18
CA CYS A 488 6.22 -11.88 -22.98
C CYS A 488 4.88 -11.13 -23.16
N PRO A 489 3.91 -11.28 -22.24
CA PRO A 489 2.68 -10.51 -22.31
C PRO A 489 2.94 -9.03 -21.98
N PHE A 490 2.15 -8.12 -22.56
CA PHE A 490 2.13 -6.72 -22.12
C PHE A 490 1.41 -6.61 -20.77
N VAL A 491 2.14 -6.14 -19.76
CA VAL A 491 1.71 -6.15 -18.36
C VAL A 491 1.81 -4.75 -17.77
N PHE A 492 0.78 -4.34 -17.03
CA PHE A 492 0.81 -3.13 -16.21
C PHE A 492 0.48 -3.47 -14.76
N LYS A 493 1.45 -3.27 -13.85
CA LYS A 493 1.29 -3.54 -12.40
C LYS A 493 0.76 -4.96 -12.10
N GLY A 494 1.30 -5.96 -12.76
CA GLY A 494 0.96 -7.37 -12.58
C GLY A 494 -0.37 -7.79 -13.21
N LYS A 495 -0.96 -6.97 -14.08
CA LYS A 495 -2.19 -7.25 -14.82
C LYS A 495 -1.96 -7.18 -16.31
N PHE A 496 -2.61 -8.06 -17.07
CA PHE A 496 -2.68 -7.96 -18.52
C PHE A 496 -3.31 -6.62 -18.92
N GLN A 497 -2.76 -5.96 -19.94
CA GLN A 497 -3.44 -4.81 -20.54
C GLN A 497 -4.56 -5.31 -21.46
N THR A 498 -5.81 -5.09 -21.06
CA THR A 498 -6.99 -5.25 -21.92
C THR A 498 -7.09 -4.02 -22.84
N GLY A 499 -7.12 -4.23 -24.16
CA GLY A 499 -7.16 -3.15 -25.15
C GLY A 499 -6.31 -3.38 -26.40
N VAL A 500 -5.43 -4.39 -26.40
CA VAL A 500 -4.77 -4.86 -27.62
C VAL A 500 -5.67 -5.94 -28.23
N LYS A 501 -6.13 -5.73 -29.47
CA LYS A 501 -7.09 -6.58 -30.18
C LYS A 501 -6.60 -8.04 -30.28
N GLY A 502 -6.94 -8.86 -29.30
CA GLY A 502 -6.89 -10.31 -29.37
C GLY A 502 -8.30 -10.85 -29.16
N SER A 503 -8.94 -11.31 -30.23
CA SER A 503 -10.29 -11.88 -30.20
C SER A 503 -10.39 -13.04 -29.23
N TYR A 504 -11.29 -12.94 -28.25
CA TYR A 504 -11.80 -14.08 -27.50
C TYR A 504 -12.81 -14.82 -28.37
N ALA A 505 -12.39 -15.89 -29.04
CA ALA A 505 -13.34 -16.90 -29.49
C ALA A 505 -13.60 -17.83 -28.30
N ALA A 506 -14.75 -17.63 -27.64
CA ALA A 506 -15.30 -18.64 -26.76
C ALA A 506 -15.77 -19.80 -27.64
N ASP A 507 -14.95 -20.84 -27.77
CA ASP A 507 -15.43 -22.12 -28.25
C ASP A 507 -14.84 -23.24 -27.39
N GLY A 508 -15.73 -24.00 -26.79
CA GLY A 508 -15.39 -25.05 -25.84
C GLY A 508 -14.78 -26.25 -26.54
N SER A 509 -13.46 -26.41 -26.44
CA SER A 509 -12.84 -27.75 -26.47
C SER A 509 -11.42 -27.70 -25.91
N SER A 510 -11.17 -28.54 -24.90
CA SER A 510 -9.86 -28.76 -24.31
C SER A 510 -8.94 -29.50 -25.29
N SER A 511 -7.97 -28.81 -25.86
CA SER A 511 -6.74 -29.42 -26.36
C SER A 511 -5.59 -28.40 -26.36
N SER A 512 -4.43 -28.89 -25.96
CA SER A 512 -3.12 -28.23 -25.81
C SER A 512 -2.76 -27.32 -26.98
N LYS A 513 -3.13 -26.03 -26.92
CA LYS A 513 -2.69 -25.01 -27.87
C LYS A 513 -1.99 -23.89 -27.12
N ARG A 514 -0.70 -23.73 -27.43
CA ARG A 514 0.16 -22.60 -27.02
C ARG A 514 -0.64 -21.30 -27.13
N GLN A 515 -0.84 -20.61 -26.00
CA GLN A 515 -1.37 -19.24 -25.98
C GLN A 515 -0.33 -18.33 -26.63
N ARG A 516 -0.39 -18.21 -27.96
CA ARG A 516 0.27 -17.15 -28.70
C ARG A 516 -0.62 -15.92 -28.58
N TYR A 517 -0.17 -14.96 -27.79
CA TYR A 517 -0.71 -13.61 -27.90
C TYR A 517 -0.23 -13.06 -29.25
N ASN A 518 -1.15 -12.87 -30.19
CA ASN A 518 -0.84 -12.32 -31.51
C ASN A 518 -0.60 -10.80 -31.40
N TYR A 519 0.56 -10.39 -30.89
CA TYR A 519 1.08 -9.02 -30.93
C TYR A 519 1.84 -8.70 -32.22
N TYR A 520 1.61 -9.47 -33.30
CA TYR A 520 2.45 -9.46 -34.51
C TYR A 520 2.64 -8.09 -35.18
N ASN A 521 1.79 -7.10 -34.88
CA ASN A 521 1.91 -5.75 -35.43
C ASN A 521 2.66 -4.74 -34.54
N GLU A 522 2.95 -5.04 -33.26
CA GLU A 522 3.56 -4.07 -32.32
C GLU A 522 4.99 -4.44 -31.84
N GLY A 523 5.50 -5.63 -32.17
CA GLY A 523 6.81 -6.10 -31.70
C GLY A 523 6.81 -6.53 -30.22
N PRO A 524 7.95 -6.98 -29.68
CA PRO A 524 8.06 -7.32 -28.26
C PRO A 524 8.08 -6.06 -27.37
N PRO A 525 7.72 -6.17 -26.08
CA PRO A 525 7.94 -5.08 -25.13
C PRO A 525 9.45 -4.75 -25.07
N LEU A 526 9.80 -3.47 -25.20
CA LEU A 526 11.19 -3.00 -25.17
C LEU A 526 11.89 -3.37 -23.86
N LEU A 527 11.21 -3.11 -22.74
CA LEU A 527 11.69 -3.42 -21.40
C LEU A 527 10.64 -4.24 -20.66
N SER A 528 11.09 -5.24 -19.93
CA SER A 528 10.27 -5.96 -18.97
C SER A 528 10.89 -5.82 -17.58
N GLN A 529 10.18 -5.20 -16.64
CA GLN A 529 10.53 -5.31 -15.23
C GLN A 529 10.20 -6.73 -14.77
N VAL A 530 11.14 -7.40 -14.10
CA VAL A 530 11.03 -8.82 -13.74
C VAL A 530 11.46 -9.13 -12.32
N ARG A 531 11.03 -10.31 -11.86
CA ARG A 531 11.68 -11.09 -10.80
C ARG A 531 12.00 -12.45 -11.39
N LEU A 532 13.26 -12.83 -11.40
CA LEU A 532 13.70 -14.14 -11.87
C LEU A 532 14.18 -14.95 -10.67
N PHE A 533 13.53 -16.08 -10.46
CA PHE A 533 13.95 -17.13 -9.52
C PHE A 533 14.52 -18.27 -10.36
N PHE A 534 15.81 -18.57 -10.16
CA PHE A 534 16.50 -19.58 -10.98
C PHE A 534 17.60 -20.25 -10.17
N GLU A 535 17.47 -21.54 -9.89
CA GLU A 535 18.50 -22.34 -9.21
C GLU A 535 18.98 -21.73 -7.89
N GLY A 536 18.02 -21.22 -7.10
CA GLY A 536 18.30 -20.56 -5.81
C GLY A 536 18.68 -19.08 -5.92
N LEU A 537 18.97 -18.57 -7.12
CA LEU A 537 19.18 -17.15 -7.41
C LEU A 537 17.85 -16.39 -7.34
N ALA A 538 17.87 -15.18 -6.77
CA ALA A 538 16.79 -14.21 -6.94
C ALA A 538 17.33 -12.92 -7.56
N VAL A 539 16.87 -12.64 -8.78
CA VAL A 539 17.24 -11.47 -9.57
C VAL A 539 16.05 -10.52 -9.67
N LYS A 540 16.28 -9.23 -9.44
CA LYS A 540 15.29 -8.15 -9.61
C LYS A 540 15.90 -7.07 -10.50
N GLY A 541 15.17 -6.68 -11.54
CA GLY A 541 15.56 -5.58 -12.41
C GLY A 541 14.69 -5.49 -13.66
N THR A 542 15.21 -4.84 -14.68
CA THR A 542 14.62 -4.82 -16.03
C THR A 542 15.42 -5.70 -16.99
N LEU A 543 14.75 -6.26 -17.99
CA LEU A 543 15.37 -6.95 -19.12
C LEU A 543 15.03 -6.17 -20.39
N LEU A 544 16.07 -5.69 -21.07
CA LEU A 544 15.99 -5.05 -22.38
C LEU A 544 16.02 -6.13 -23.47
N VAL A 545 15.10 -6.03 -24.44
CA VAL A 545 15.15 -6.91 -25.60
C VAL A 545 16.43 -6.67 -26.41
N ASN A 546 17.13 -7.75 -26.75
CA ASN A 546 18.35 -7.71 -27.53
C ASN A 546 18.33 -8.79 -28.62
N LYS A 547 18.14 -8.35 -29.86
CA LYS A 547 18.08 -9.18 -31.08
C LYS A 547 19.40 -9.84 -31.44
N LYS A 548 20.52 -9.32 -30.92
CA LYS A 548 21.85 -9.90 -31.15
C LYS A 548 22.14 -11.08 -30.22
N LEU A 549 21.27 -11.35 -29.24
CA LEU A 549 21.42 -12.52 -28.38
C LEU A 549 21.01 -13.82 -29.10
N PRO A 550 21.70 -14.93 -28.83
CA PRO A 550 21.21 -16.25 -29.22
C PRO A 550 19.80 -16.51 -28.67
N SER A 551 18.99 -17.28 -29.40
CA SER A 551 17.66 -17.67 -28.94
C SER A 551 17.69 -18.36 -27.58
N ASN A 552 16.61 -18.24 -26.82
CA ASN A 552 16.47 -18.74 -25.45
C ASN A 552 17.54 -18.23 -24.48
N THR A 553 17.93 -16.96 -24.54
CA THR A 553 18.97 -16.39 -23.66
C THR A 553 18.43 -15.28 -22.77
N ILE A 554 18.77 -15.31 -21.48
CA ILE A 554 18.58 -14.23 -20.51
C ILE A 554 19.93 -13.88 -19.92
N GLN A 555 20.30 -12.60 -19.95
CA GLN A 555 21.51 -12.09 -19.33
C GLN A 555 21.19 -11.19 -18.15
N TYR A 556 21.85 -11.39 -17.01
CA TYR A 556 21.66 -10.57 -15.81
C TYR A 556 22.99 -10.02 -15.29
N ARG A 557 22.93 -8.89 -14.57
CA ARG A 557 24.11 -8.25 -13.96
C ARG A 557 24.20 -8.48 -12.45
N PRO A 558 25.41 -8.41 -11.84
CA PRO A 558 25.58 -8.51 -10.39
C PRO A 558 24.68 -7.57 -9.59
N SER A 559 24.50 -6.32 -10.05
CA SER A 559 23.60 -5.33 -9.44
C SER A 559 22.14 -5.80 -9.32
N MET A 560 21.68 -6.65 -10.25
CA MET A 560 20.33 -7.21 -10.26
C MET A 560 20.17 -8.38 -9.26
N VAL A 561 21.26 -9.04 -8.86
CA VAL A 561 21.22 -10.20 -7.96
C VAL A 561 20.94 -9.74 -6.53
N LYS A 562 19.76 -10.09 -6.01
CA LYS A 562 19.36 -9.74 -4.64
C LYS A 562 19.61 -10.89 -3.66
N VAL A 563 19.65 -12.12 -4.14
CA VAL A 563 20.05 -13.34 -3.41
C VAL A 563 20.90 -14.21 -4.32
N LYS A 564 22.10 -14.59 -3.87
CA LYS A 564 23.01 -15.47 -4.62
C LYS A 564 22.62 -16.93 -4.46
N ALA A 565 22.87 -17.73 -5.50
CA ALA A 565 22.78 -19.17 -5.40
C ALA A 565 23.85 -19.73 -4.43
N ASP A 566 23.54 -20.89 -3.86
CA ASP A 566 24.39 -21.68 -2.99
C ASP A 566 24.41 -23.11 -3.53
N PRO A 567 25.46 -23.53 -4.25
CA PRO A 567 25.53 -24.85 -4.85
C PRO A 567 25.50 -26.01 -3.84
N SER A 568 25.72 -25.74 -2.55
CA SER A 568 25.66 -26.78 -1.50
C SER A 568 24.24 -27.18 -1.12
N ILE A 569 23.23 -26.38 -1.49
CA ILE A 569 21.82 -26.67 -1.20
C ILE A 569 21.27 -27.65 -2.25
N GLN A 570 20.75 -28.78 -1.77
CA GLN A 570 20.19 -29.83 -2.63
C GLN A 570 18.65 -29.76 -2.76
N ILE A 571 18.02 -28.72 -2.21
CA ILE A 571 16.57 -28.53 -2.29
C ILE A 571 16.20 -28.12 -3.71
N ARG A 572 15.22 -28.80 -4.31
CA ARG A 572 14.74 -28.48 -5.67
C ARG A 572 14.15 -27.06 -5.71
N PRO A 573 14.66 -26.18 -6.59
CA PRO A 573 14.23 -24.79 -6.64
C PRO A 573 12.92 -24.61 -7.43
N PHE A 574 12.13 -23.60 -7.04
CA PHE A 574 10.96 -23.13 -7.76
C PHE A 574 11.36 -22.06 -8.79
N ASN A 575 11.83 -22.52 -9.94
CA ASN A 575 12.23 -21.62 -11.02
C ASN A 575 11.00 -20.90 -11.61
N SER A 576 11.10 -19.57 -11.77
CA SER A 576 10.05 -18.77 -12.41
C SER A 576 10.59 -17.42 -12.88
N LEU A 577 10.11 -16.98 -14.04
CA LEU A 577 10.27 -15.61 -14.52
C LEU A 577 8.95 -14.86 -14.36
N GLU A 578 8.95 -13.85 -13.51
CA GLU A 578 7.76 -13.16 -13.03
C GLU A 578 7.76 -11.71 -13.52
N ILE A 579 6.84 -11.39 -14.45
CA ILE A 579 6.74 -10.07 -15.08
C ILE A 579 5.91 -9.12 -14.22
N VAL A 580 6.47 -7.96 -13.91
CA VAL A 580 5.84 -6.93 -13.09
C VAL A 580 5.06 -5.97 -13.94
N THR A 581 5.74 -5.46 -14.96
CA THR A 581 5.27 -4.42 -15.84
C THR A 581 6.20 -4.44 -17.05
N THR A 582 5.66 -4.18 -18.21
CA THR A 582 6.43 -3.97 -19.44
C THR A 582 6.51 -2.48 -19.74
N SER A 583 7.38 -2.07 -20.67
CA SER A 583 7.23 -0.78 -21.33
C SER A 583 5.87 -0.68 -22.02
N TYR A 584 5.28 0.51 -22.02
CA TYR A 584 3.95 0.75 -22.55
C TYR A 584 3.82 2.18 -23.05
N ARG A 585 2.82 2.40 -23.93
CA ARG A 585 2.50 3.72 -24.46
C ARG A 585 2.27 4.73 -23.33
N PRO A 586 2.98 5.87 -23.29
CA PRO A 586 2.77 6.88 -22.28
C PRO A 586 1.32 7.34 -22.18
N LYS A 587 0.82 7.50 -20.94
CA LYS A 587 -0.50 8.09 -20.66
C LYS A 587 -0.40 9.61 -20.57
N LYS A 588 -1.55 10.32 -20.51
CA LYS A 588 -1.60 11.76 -20.25
C LYS A 588 -0.80 12.09 -18.98
N VAL A 589 0.22 12.94 -19.13
CA VAL A 589 1.14 13.30 -18.05
C VAL A 589 0.67 14.56 -17.35
N HIS A 590 0.87 14.58 -16.04
CA HIS A 590 0.55 15.71 -15.18
C HIS A 590 1.81 16.12 -14.41
N LEU A 591 1.91 17.41 -14.11
CA LEU A 591 2.84 17.92 -13.14
C LEU A 591 2.47 17.42 -11.73
N SER A 592 3.34 17.67 -10.77
CA SER A 592 3.06 17.42 -9.35
C SER A 592 3.49 18.64 -8.56
N ARG A 593 2.98 18.79 -7.33
CA ARG A 593 3.39 19.90 -6.44
C ARG A 593 4.91 20.01 -6.28
N PHE A 594 5.62 18.90 -6.09
CA PHE A 594 7.08 18.89 -5.98
C PHE A 594 7.75 19.37 -7.27
N LEU A 595 7.30 18.85 -8.42
CA LEU A 595 7.85 19.23 -9.72
C LEU A 595 7.54 20.70 -10.07
N ILE A 596 6.34 21.20 -9.75
CA ILE A 596 5.97 22.61 -9.92
C ILE A 596 6.89 23.49 -9.07
N SER A 597 7.08 23.16 -7.79
CA SER A 597 7.98 23.90 -6.90
C SER A 597 9.42 23.91 -7.42
N LEU A 598 9.95 22.77 -7.86
CA LEU A 598 11.31 22.67 -8.40
C LEU A 598 11.48 23.45 -9.71
N LEU A 599 10.53 23.33 -10.64
CA LEU A 599 10.54 24.08 -11.91
C LEU A 599 10.43 25.59 -11.67
N HIS A 600 9.58 26.01 -10.73
CA HIS A 600 9.44 27.42 -10.35
C HIS A 600 10.69 27.96 -9.68
N TYR A 601 11.29 27.20 -8.75
CA TYR A 601 12.58 27.53 -8.15
C TYR A 601 13.69 27.66 -9.21
N GLY A 602 13.68 26.80 -10.23
CA GLY A 602 14.57 26.87 -11.39
C GLY A 602 14.25 27.98 -12.40
N GLY A 603 13.36 28.92 -12.09
CA GLY A 603 13.10 30.11 -12.89
C GLY A 603 11.90 30.05 -13.84
N VAL A 604 11.14 28.95 -13.86
CA VAL A 604 9.89 28.89 -14.65
C VAL A 604 8.86 29.83 -14.01
N PRO A 605 8.33 30.83 -14.72
CA PRO A 605 7.50 31.88 -14.13
C PRO A 605 6.07 31.38 -13.82
N SER A 606 5.42 31.98 -12.82
CA SER A 606 4.08 31.60 -12.34
C SER A 606 3.03 31.54 -13.47
N GLU A 607 3.12 32.49 -14.41
CA GLU A 607 2.20 32.62 -15.55
C GLU A 607 2.20 31.37 -16.45
N PHE A 608 3.32 30.63 -16.50
CA PHE A 608 3.38 29.38 -17.23
C PHE A 608 2.44 28.32 -16.62
N PHE A 609 2.53 28.11 -15.31
CA PHE A 609 1.69 27.12 -14.62
C PHE A 609 0.22 27.55 -14.57
N LEU A 610 -0.03 28.84 -14.32
CA LEU A 610 -1.39 29.38 -14.34
C LEU A 610 -2.01 29.32 -15.74
N GLY A 611 -1.21 29.45 -16.80
CA GLY A 611 -1.65 29.24 -18.17
C GLY A 611 -2.09 27.79 -18.41
N LEU A 612 -1.27 26.82 -18.00
CA LEU A 612 -1.63 25.38 -18.07
C LEU A 612 -2.88 25.07 -17.26
N LEU A 613 -2.99 25.61 -16.05
CA LEU A 613 -4.17 25.45 -15.20
C LEU A 613 -5.42 26.03 -15.86
N SER A 614 -5.32 27.22 -16.44
CA SER A 614 -6.46 27.86 -17.11
C SER A 614 -6.94 27.03 -18.30
N GLY A 615 -6.02 26.50 -19.11
CA GLY A 615 -6.37 25.57 -20.20
C GLY A 615 -7.06 24.31 -19.69
N ALA A 616 -6.57 23.72 -18.58
CA ALA A 616 -7.20 22.55 -17.97
C ALA A 616 -8.60 22.85 -17.42
N LEU A 617 -8.82 24.03 -16.84
CA LEU A 617 -10.14 24.46 -16.36
C LEU A 617 -11.12 24.68 -17.53
N VAL A 618 -10.66 25.27 -18.65
CA VAL A 618 -11.48 25.43 -19.87
C VAL A 618 -11.84 24.08 -20.46
N GLU A 619 -10.89 23.14 -20.59
CA GLU A 619 -11.17 21.76 -21.05
C GLU A 619 -12.26 21.09 -20.17
N ILE A 620 -12.26 21.38 -18.87
CA ILE A 620 -13.26 20.87 -17.93
C ILE A 620 -14.63 21.53 -18.16
N GLU A 621 -14.69 22.83 -18.45
CA GLU A 621 -15.94 23.52 -18.79
C GLU A 621 -16.56 23.00 -20.09
N ASP A 622 -15.75 22.80 -21.12
CA ASP A 622 -16.19 22.25 -22.41
C ASP A 622 -16.80 20.85 -22.24
N ARG A 623 -16.25 20.05 -21.32
CA ARG A 623 -16.75 18.70 -21.00
C ARG A 623 -18.15 18.68 -20.38
N ILE A 624 -18.60 19.77 -19.75
CA ILE A 624 -19.96 19.89 -19.22
C ILE A 624 -20.97 20.15 -20.34
N SER A 625 -20.51 20.77 -21.43
CA SER A 625 -21.36 21.24 -22.52
C SER A 625 -21.41 20.29 -23.72
N ASP A 626 -20.39 19.43 -23.87
CA ASP A 626 -20.35 18.39 -24.91
C ASP A 626 -20.73 17.00 -24.37
N ARG A 627 -21.63 16.30 -25.07
CA ARG A 627 -22.15 15.00 -24.61
C ARG A 627 -21.11 13.90 -24.67
N ASN A 628 -20.25 13.87 -25.70
CA ASN A 628 -19.22 12.83 -25.81
C ASN A 628 -18.15 13.01 -24.73
N ALA A 629 -17.82 14.26 -24.45
CA ALA A 629 -16.92 14.67 -23.39
C ALA A 629 -17.48 14.33 -22.00
N ALA A 630 -18.79 14.53 -21.76
CA ALA A 630 -19.48 14.07 -20.56
C ALA A 630 -19.46 12.54 -20.40
N ILE A 631 -19.66 11.78 -21.50
CA ILE A 631 -19.52 10.31 -21.48
C ILE A 631 -18.10 9.92 -21.04
N ASN A 632 -17.07 10.64 -21.52
CA ASN A 632 -15.70 10.38 -21.09
C ASN A 632 -15.45 10.73 -19.60
N VAL A 633 -16.11 11.77 -19.06
CA VAL A 633 -16.09 12.04 -17.59
C VAL A 633 -16.61 10.83 -16.83
N VAL A 634 -17.77 10.30 -17.22
CA VAL A 634 -18.38 9.16 -16.51
C VAL A 634 -17.48 7.93 -16.61
N LYS A 635 -16.96 7.62 -17.80
CA LYS A 635 -16.02 6.51 -18.02
C LYS A 635 -14.76 6.58 -17.15
N ASN A 636 -14.24 7.79 -16.92
CA ASN A 636 -13.06 7.99 -16.07
C ASN A 636 -13.39 7.92 -14.57
N ASN A 637 -14.67 8.08 -14.21
CA ASN A 637 -15.16 8.14 -12.84
C ASN A 637 -16.16 7.00 -12.53
N ASN A 638 -15.97 5.80 -13.12
CA ASN A 638 -16.89 4.65 -13.01
C ASN A 638 -17.31 4.27 -11.57
N GLY A 639 -16.54 4.64 -10.54
CA GLY A 639 -16.90 4.40 -9.14
C GLY A 639 -17.93 5.38 -8.57
N LEU A 640 -18.30 6.43 -9.31
CA LEU A 640 -19.25 7.48 -8.93
C LEU A 640 -20.53 7.44 -9.76
N ASP A 641 -20.65 6.54 -10.73
CA ASP A 641 -21.89 6.34 -11.49
C ASP A 641 -22.77 5.34 -10.73
N ASP A 642 -23.86 5.85 -10.14
CA ASP A 642 -24.77 5.04 -9.32
C ASP A 642 -25.56 4.09 -10.23
N ASP A 643 -25.11 2.83 -10.36
CA ASP A 643 -25.79 1.80 -11.16
C ASP A 643 -25.96 2.19 -12.65
N ASP A 644 -24.89 2.76 -13.23
CA ASP A 644 -24.83 3.26 -14.62
C ASP A 644 -25.90 4.32 -14.96
N LEU A 645 -26.48 4.97 -13.96
CA LEU A 645 -27.56 5.94 -14.13
C LEU A 645 -27.16 7.13 -15.01
N VAL A 646 -26.01 7.76 -14.72
CA VAL A 646 -25.54 8.93 -15.47
C VAL A 646 -25.19 8.52 -16.90
N SER A 647 -24.53 7.37 -17.06
CA SER A 647 -24.29 6.76 -18.38
C SER A 647 -25.60 6.58 -19.14
N ARG A 648 -26.61 5.98 -18.52
CA ARG A 648 -27.93 5.73 -19.13
C ARG A 648 -28.60 7.04 -19.55
N MET A 649 -28.59 8.08 -18.72
CA MET A 649 -29.13 9.40 -19.07
C MET A 649 -28.42 9.99 -20.30
N LEU A 650 -27.09 9.89 -20.36
CA LEU A 650 -26.31 10.39 -21.49
C LEU A 650 -26.61 9.65 -22.79
N TYR A 651 -26.67 8.32 -22.77
CA TYR A 651 -27.00 7.50 -23.94
C TYR A 651 -28.46 7.66 -24.38
N SER A 652 -29.38 7.89 -23.44
CA SER A 652 -30.80 8.16 -23.69
C SER A 652 -31.06 9.57 -24.23
N LYS A 653 -30.00 10.37 -24.42
CA LYS A 653 -30.07 11.74 -24.93
C LYS A 653 -30.85 12.71 -24.03
N ILE A 654 -30.93 12.43 -22.72
CA ILE A 654 -31.43 13.41 -21.74
C ILE A 654 -30.59 14.69 -21.85
N PRO A 655 -31.19 15.89 -21.92
CA PRO A 655 -30.46 17.14 -22.09
C PRO A 655 -29.39 17.36 -21.00
N LEU A 656 -28.22 17.90 -21.35
CA LEU A 656 -27.11 18.10 -20.40
C LEU A 656 -27.39 19.18 -19.35
N ASP A 657 -28.34 20.07 -19.65
CA ASP A 657 -28.86 21.09 -18.75
C ASP A 657 -29.92 20.57 -17.77
N GLU A 658 -30.30 19.29 -17.86
CA GLU A 658 -31.14 18.64 -16.87
C GLU A 658 -30.47 18.76 -15.47
N PRO A 659 -31.14 19.40 -14.48
CA PRO A 659 -30.55 19.72 -13.18
C PRO A 659 -29.79 18.58 -12.49
N PHE A 660 -30.35 17.37 -12.42
CA PHE A 660 -29.71 16.25 -11.73
C PHE A 660 -28.49 15.73 -12.50
N LEU A 661 -28.59 15.55 -13.82
CA LEU A 661 -27.48 15.16 -14.67
C LEU A 661 -26.32 16.14 -14.55
N LYS A 662 -26.60 17.43 -14.69
CA LYS A 662 -25.61 18.50 -14.57
C LYS A 662 -24.94 18.52 -13.20
N TYR A 663 -25.72 18.32 -12.14
CA TYR A 663 -25.19 18.20 -10.77
C TYR A 663 -24.31 16.96 -10.56
N ARG A 664 -24.68 15.81 -11.13
CA ARG A 664 -23.84 14.60 -11.04
C ARG A 664 -22.54 14.75 -11.82
N LEU A 665 -22.60 15.31 -13.02
CA LEU A 665 -21.41 15.63 -13.81
C LEU A 665 -20.52 16.63 -13.07
N SER A 666 -21.07 17.65 -12.41
CA SER A 666 -20.28 18.62 -11.65
C SER A 666 -19.61 18.00 -10.42
N ILE A 667 -20.21 17.01 -9.75
CA ILE A 667 -19.54 16.23 -8.70
C ILE A 667 -18.37 15.42 -9.26
N MET A 668 -18.59 14.67 -10.35
CA MET A 668 -17.54 13.86 -10.98
C MET A 668 -16.36 14.73 -11.44
N ILE A 669 -16.66 15.89 -12.00
CA ILE A 669 -15.67 16.90 -12.36
C ILE A 669 -15.00 17.51 -11.12
N GLY A 670 -15.75 17.72 -10.04
CA GLY A 670 -15.23 18.20 -8.76
C GLY A 670 -14.13 17.30 -8.17
N GLU A 671 -14.24 15.99 -8.38
CA GLU A 671 -13.20 15.01 -8.02
C GLU A 671 -11.96 15.12 -8.91
N GLU A 672 -12.13 15.34 -10.22
CA GLU A 672 -11.00 15.63 -11.11
C GLU A 672 -10.31 16.97 -10.74
N ASN A 673 -11.08 18.00 -10.39
CA ASN A 673 -10.59 19.29 -9.91
C ASN A 673 -9.78 19.16 -8.61
N LYS A 674 -10.07 18.15 -7.77
CA LYS A 674 -9.24 17.88 -6.58
C LYS A 674 -7.80 17.52 -6.99
N GLY A 675 -7.63 16.82 -8.12
CA GLY A 675 -6.32 16.58 -8.70
C GLY A 675 -5.59 17.88 -9.04
N LEU A 676 -6.28 18.84 -9.65
CA LEU A 676 -5.71 20.16 -9.97
C LEU A 676 -5.30 20.92 -8.70
N GLN A 677 -6.13 20.93 -7.66
CA GLN A 677 -5.78 21.51 -6.34
C GLN A 677 -4.54 20.87 -5.72
N GLU A 678 -4.32 19.58 -5.95
CA GLU A 678 -3.14 18.85 -5.48
C GLU A 678 -1.87 19.11 -6.31
N GLY A 679 -1.96 19.95 -7.36
CA GLY A 679 -0.87 20.27 -8.29
C GLY A 679 -0.74 19.30 -9.47
N LYS A 680 -1.77 18.48 -9.77
CA LYS A 680 -1.77 17.55 -10.92
C LYS A 680 -2.23 18.24 -12.21
N ILE A 681 -1.44 19.21 -12.67
CA ILE A 681 -1.78 20.01 -13.87
C ILE A 681 -1.35 19.27 -15.14
N PRO A 682 -2.24 19.03 -16.13
CA PRO A 682 -1.87 18.43 -17.41
C PRO A 682 -0.78 19.22 -18.14
N ILE A 683 0.12 18.51 -18.82
CA ILE A 683 1.16 19.12 -19.66
C ILE A 683 1.40 18.30 -20.93
N SER A 684 1.52 18.99 -22.07
CA SER A 684 1.78 18.40 -23.38
C SER A 684 3.28 18.15 -23.63
N ASN A 685 3.60 17.38 -24.68
CA ASN A 685 4.96 17.02 -25.09
C ASN A 685 5.80 16.46 -23.94
N THR A 686 5.17 15.65 -23.10
CA THR A 686 5.74 15.15 -21.86
C THR A 686 5.31 13.71 -21.63
N TYR A 687 6.24 12.86 -21.19
CA TYR A 687 6.10 11.42 -21.15
C TYR A 687 6.65 10.83 -19.85
N PHE A 688 6.12 9.69 -19.42
CA PHE A 688 6.77 8.83 -18.43
C PHE A 688 7.25 7.56 -19.14
N LEU A 689 8.55 7.33 -19.15
CA LEU A 689 9.17 6.16 -19.79
C LEU A 689 10.05 5.40 -18.82
N MET A 690 10.14 4.08 -18.98
CA MET A 690 11.06 3.25 -18.23
C MET A 690 12.48 3.51 -18.71
N GLY A 691 13.42 3.66 -17.78
CA GLY A 691 14.83 3.87 -18.13
C GLY A 691 15.66 2.60 -18.20
N THR A 692 16.70 2.64 -19.03
CA THR A 692 17.75 1.62 -19.11
C THR A 692 19.08 2.26 -19.51
N ALA A 693 20.17 1.51 -19.38
CA ALA A 693 21.47 1.89 -19.90
C ALA A 693 21.56 1.67 -21.42
N ASP A 694 22.32 2.52 -22.11
CA ASP A 694 22.67 2.38 -23.53
C ASP A 694 23.55 1.13 -23.75
N PRO A 695 23.06 0.12 -24.49
CA PRO A 695 23.84 -1.08 -24.76
C PRO A 695 24.92 -0.89 -25.83
N THR A 696 24.94 0.24 -26.54
CA THR A 696 25.90 0.53 -27.62
C THR A 696 27.17 1.24 -27.11
N GLY A 697 27.07 1.96 -25.98
CA GLY A 697 28.13 2.79 -25.43
C GLY A 697 28.46 4.02 -26.27
N LYS A 698 27.54 4.48 -27.12
CA LYS A 698 27.76 5.58 -28.08
C LYS A 698 27.19 6.92 -27.62
N LEU A 699 26.27 6.93 -26.66
CA LEU A 699 25.77 8.19 -26.10
C LEU A 699 26.85 8.92 -25.30
N GLY A 700 27.00 10.23 -25.56
CA GLY A 700 27.86 11.10 -24.75
C GLY A 700 27.27 11.44 -23.37
N PRO A 701 28.05 12.07 -22.46
CA PRO A 701 27.66 12.28 -21.05
C PRO A 701 26.34 13.04 -20.82
N ASN A 702 25.96 13.95 -21.73
CA ASN A 702 24.72 14.74 -21.64
C ASN A 702 23.65 14.31 -22.66
N GLN A 703 23.82 13.13 -23.26
CA GLN A 703 22.95 12.62 -24.30
C GLN A 703 22.11 11.46 -23.78
N VAL A 704 20.87 11.39 -24.24
CA VAL A 704 19.95 10.28 -24.03
C VAL A 704 19.35 9.86 -25.36
N CYS A 705 18.96 8.60 -25.51
CA CYS A 705 18.10 8.19 -26.62
C CYS A 705 16.71 7.92 -26.06
N VAL A 706 15.67 8.46 -26.68
CA VAL A 706 14.27 8.28 -26.23
C VAL A 706 13.48 7.68 -27.38
N ILE A 707 12.85 6.52 -27.17
CA ILE A 707 12.04 5.85 -28.19
C ILE A 707 10.56 6.01 -27.83
N LEU A 708 9.78 6.61 -28.74
CA LEU A 708 8.33 6.79 -28.65
C LEU A 708 7.61 5.99 -29.76
N ASP A 709 6.34 6.31 -30.02
CA ASP A 709 5.53 5.64 -31.05
C ASP A 709 6.08 5.90 -32.46
N GLU A 710 6.44 7.15 -32.74
CA GLU A 710 6.92 7.63 -34.04
C GLU A 710 8.43 7.42 -34.25
N GLY A 711 9.09 6.67 -33.37
CA GLY A 711 10.53 6.42 -33.41
C GLY A 711 11.30 7.22 -32.35
N GLN A 712 12.58 7.49 -32.63
CA GLN A 712 13.48 8.13 -31.68
C GLN A 712 13.29 9.65 -31.66
N LEU A 713 13.27 10.22 -30.46
CA LEU A 713 13.17 11.65 -30.21
C LEU A 713 14.50 12.36 -30.50
N SER A 714 14.44 13.63 -30.88
CA SER A 714 15.62 14.47 -31.08
C SER A 714 15.44 15.86 -30.47
N GLY A 715 16.55 16.48 -30.05
CA GLY A 715 16.60 17.83 -29.50
C GLY A 715 16.61 17.87 -27.96
N ASP A 716 16.60 19.07 -27.39
CA ASP A 716 16.68 19.23 -25.93
C ASP A 716 15.47 18.63 -25.21
N VAL A 717 15.74 18.01 -24.06
CA VAL A 717 14.74 17.41 -23.16
C VAL A 717 15.05 17.79 -21.72
N LEU A 718 14.01 17.95 -20.91
CA LEU A 718 14.12 17.86 -19.46
C LEU A 718 13.85 16.42 -19.02
N VAL A 719 14.68 15.87 -18.13
CA VAL A 719 14.52 14.53 -17.57
C VAL A 719 14.52 14.62 -16.04
N TYR A 720 13.59 13.93 -15.40
CA TYR A 720 13.42 13.94 -13.95
C TYR A 720 12.89 12.59 -13.45
N LYS A 721 13.44 12.09 -12.34
CA LYS A 721 12.89 10.90 -11.66
C LYS A 721 11.91 11.33 -10.57
N TYR A 722 10.66 10.88 -10.70
CA TYR A 722 9.62 11.17 -9.72
C TYR A 722 9.59 10.14 -8.58
N PRO A 723 9.41 10.55 -7.31
CA PRO A 723 9.54 11.90 -6.74
C PRO A 723 10.97 12.19 -6.25
N GLY A 724 11.68 13.10 -6.92
CA GLY A 724 12.87 13.80 -6.43
C GLY A 724 12.54 15.14 -5.77
N LEU A 725 13.36 15.55 -4.80
CA LEU A 725 13.21 16.77 -4.00
C LEU A 725 14.39 17.74 -4.15
N HIS A 726 15.50 17.33 -4.75
CA HIS A 726 16.66 18.21 -4.94
C HIS A 726 16.46 19.08 -6.18
N THR A 727 16.95 20.32 -6.13
CA THR A 727 16.91 21.28 -7.26
C THR A 727 17.71 20.78 -8.47
N GLY A 728 18.71 19.94 -8.22
CA GLY A 728 19.49 19.24 -9.23
C GLY A 728 18.87 17.97 -9.81
N ASP A 729 17.71 17.50 -9.35
CA ASP A 729 17.13 16.24 -9.87
C ASP A 729 16.51 16.39 -11.27
N ILE A 730 16.35 17.63 -11.77
CA ILE A 730 15.83 17.90 -13.11
C ILE A 730 17.01 18.24 -14.01
N HIS A 731 17.31 17.34 -14.93
CA HIS A 731 18.43 17.49 -15.85
C HIS A 731 17.93 18.04 -17.19
N LYS A 732 18.71 18.95 -17.79
CA LYS A 732 18.55 19.34 -19.19
C LYS A 732 19.55 18.53 -20.02
N LEU A 733 19.04 17.66 -20.88
CA LEU A 733 19.82 16.70 -21.68
C LEU A 733 19.46 16.84 -23.16
N GLN A 734 20.26 16.23 -24.03
CA GLN A 734 20.01 16.17 -25.46
C GLN A 734 19.47 14.79 -25.86
N ALA A 735 18.25 14.73 -26.40
CA ALA A 735 17.77 13.53 -27.07
C ALA A 735 18.49 13.39 -28.42
N THR A 736 19.20 12.28 -28.60
CA THR A 736 20.04 12.00 -29.77
C THR A 736 19.55 10.74 -30.48
N TYR A 737 19.35 10.85 -31.78
CA TYR A 737 19.04 9.70 -32.64
C TYR A 737 20.27 8.77 -32.74
N LEU A 738 20.05 7.47 -32.54
CA LEU A 738 21.08 6.45 -32.47
C LEU A 738 20.67 5.23 -33.34
N PRO A 739 21.10 5.16 -34.62
CA PRO A 739 20.67 4.11 -35.55
C PRO A 739 21.09 2.70 -35.11
N GLU A 740 22.22 2.57 -34.42
CA GLU A 740 22.76 1.27 -33.99
C GLU A 740 21.87 0.58 -32.95
N LEU A 741 21.01 1.34 -32.29
CA LEU A 741 20.05 0.80 -31.35
C LEU A 741 18.97 -0.04 -32.07
N GLU A 742 18.64 0.29 -33.33
CA GLU A 742 17.67 -0.47 -34.14
C GLU A 742 18.14 -1.91 -34.40
N GLU A 743 19.46 -2.13 -34.52
CA GLU A 743 20.03 -3.47 -34.66
C GLU A 743 19.89 -4.31 -33.37
N ILE A 744 19.72 -3.66 -32.21
CA ILE A 744 19.63 -4.31 -30.90
C ILE A 744 18.17 -4.50 -30.51
N VAL A 745 17.36 -3.44 -30.56
CA VAL A 745 15.99 -3.45 -30.02
C VAL A 745 14.91 -3.58 -31.10
N GLY A 746 15.28 -3.47 -32.38
CA GLY A 746 14.35 -3.50 -33.51
C GLY A 746 13.28 -2.40 -33.40
N ASN A 747 12.03 -2.78 -33.62
CA ASN A 747 10.88 -1.87 -33.58
C ASN A 747 10.26 -1.74 -32.18
N SER A 748 10.92 -2.25 -31.14
CA SER A 748 10.40 -2.21 -29.77
C SER A 748 10.37 -0.77 -29.26
N LYS A 749 9.27 -0.38 -28.62
CA LYS A 749 8.99 1.04 -28.31
C LYS A 749 8.93 1.35 -26.81
N TYR A 750 8.95 2.64 -26.51
CA TYR A 750 8.66 3.26 -25.21
C TYR A 750 9.75 3.03 -24.14
N GLY A 751 10.88 3.70 -24.28
CA GLY A 751 11.94 3.71 -23.27
C GLY A 751 12.90 4.90 -23.42
N ILE A 752 13.68 5.14 -22.37
CA ILE A 752 14.80 6.09 -22.38
C ILE A 752 16.11 5.36 -22.06
N PHE A 753 17.14 5.65 -22.86
CA PHE A 753 18.48 5.08 -22.76
C PHE A 753 19.43 6.14 -22.23
N PHE A 754 20.13 5.81 -21.16
CA PHE A 754 21.11 6.66 -20.51
C PHE A 754 22.53 6.27 -20.90
N PRO A 755 23.45 7.24 -20.97
CA PRO A 755 24.82 6.99 -21.37
C PRO A 755 25.56 6.16 -20.32
N THR A 756 26.48 5.33 -20.79
CA THR A 756 27.35 4.49 -19.92
C THR A 756 28.75 5.09 -19.78
N VAL A 757 28.82 6.42 -19.74
CA VAL A 757 30.06 7.19 -19.61
C VAL A 757 29.91 8.27 -18.55
N GLY A 758 31.02 8.65 -17.93
CA GLY A 758 31.09 9.69 -16.91
C GLY A 758 31.47 9.16 -15.52
N PRO A 759 31.68 10.08 -14.55
CA PRO A 759 32.10 9.75 -13.18
C PRO A 759 30.94 9.22 -12.31
N ARG A 760 29.71 9.47 -12.72
CA ARG A 760 28.46 9.03 -12.08
C ARG A 760 27.41 8.79 -13.16
N SER A 761 26.48 7.88 -12.92
CA SER A 761 25.40 7.63 -13.88
C SER A 761 24.34 8.72 -13.77
N LEU A 762 23.77 9.14 -14.91
CA LEU A 762 22.71 10.17 -14.91
C LEU A 762 21.47 9.74 -14.10
N ALA A 763 21.19 8.43 -14.04
CA ALA A 763 20.10 7.90 -13.20
C ALA A 763 20.38 8.15 -11.71
N ASP A 764 21.59 7.81 -11.24
CA ASP A 764 21.99 7.99 -9.84
C ASP A 764 21.97 9.48 -9.43
N GLU A 765 22.36 10.39 -10.33
CA GLU A 765 22.27 11.84 -10.12
C GLU A 765 20.84 12.35 -9.89
N MET A 766 19.82 11.66 -10.40
CA MET A 766 18.40 12.02 -10.25
C MET A 766 17.73 11.21 -9.12
N ALA A 767 17.81 11.72 -7.90
CA ALA A 767 17.19 11.13 -6.71
C ALA A 767 17.51 9.63 -6.50
N ASN A 768 18.79 9.26 -6.64
CA ASN A 768 19.32 7.89 -6.47
C ASN A 768 18.52 6.86 -7.26
N SER A 769 18.23 7.17 -8.52
CA SER A 769 17.47 6.28 -9.40
C SER A 769 18.36 5.16 -9.95
N ASP A 770 17.73 4.04 -10.29
CA ASP A 770 18.36 2.89 -10.94
C ASP A 770 17.52 2.42 -12.15
N PHE A 771 17.93 1.34 -12.80
CA PHE A 771 17.18 0.75 -13.92
C PHE A 771 16.41 -0.51 -13.51
N ASP A 772 16.03 -0.65 -12.24
CA ASP A 772 15.29 -1.81 -11.72
C ASP A 772 13.77 -1.73 -11.98
N GLY A 773 13.34 -0.67 -12.67
CA GLY A 773 11.98 -0.39 -13.13
C GLY A 773 11.54 1.07 -12.93
N ASP A 774 12.48 1.99 -12.65
CA ASP A 774 12.18 3.40 -12.47
C ASP A 774 11.65 4.04 -13.77
N MET A 775 10.75 5.00 -13.57
CA MET A 775 10.09 5.76 -14.63
C MET A 775 10.56 7.21 -14.58
N TYR A 776 10.96 7.73 -15.73
CA TYR A 776 11.47 9.08 -15.89
C TYR A 776 10.43 9.96 -16.57
N TRP A 777 10.17 11.11 -15.95
CA TRP A 777 9.45 12.21 -16.55
C TRP A 777 10.34 12.90 -17.57
N ILE A 778 9.90 12.96 -18.82
CA ILE A 778 10.66 13.52 -19.93
C ILE A 778 9.81 14.59 -20.59
N SER A 779 10.30 15.81 -20.74
CA SER A 779 9.56 16.90 -21.38
C SER A 779 10.34 17.59 -22.47
N GLN A 780 9.70 17.71 -23.64
CA GLN A 780 10.10 18.60 -24.73
C GLN A 780 9.25 19.86 -24.80
N ASN A 781 8.60 20.25 -23.69
CA ASN A 781 7.80 21.46 -23.68
C ASN A 781 8.71 22.69 -23.92
N PRO A 782 8.51 23.45 -25.01
CA PRO A 782 9.41 24.57 -25.35
C PRO A 782 9.40 25.67 -24.28
N GLY A 783 8.27 25.85 -23.60
CA GLY A 783 8.13 26.82 -22.52
C GLY A 783 8.99 26.47 -21.30
N LEU A 784 9.10 25.18 -20.97
CA LEU A 784 9.99 24.71 -19.91
C LEU A 784 11.46 24.76 -20.34
N LEU A 785 11.79 24.23 -21.52
CA LEU A 785 13.17 24.18 -22.02
C LEU A 785 13.85 25.55 -22.13
N LYS A 786 13.06 26.60 -22.43
CA LYS A 786 13.52 27.98 -22.55
C LYS A 786 13.70 28.67 -21.20
N LYS A 787 12.88 28.36 -20.21
CA LYS A 787 12.76 29.15 -18.96
C LYS A 787 13.38 28.47 -17.75
N PHE A 788 13.49 27.14 -17.77
CA PHE A 788 14.07 26.38 -16.68
C PHE A 788 15.60 26.44 -16.71
N THR A 789 16.18 26.68 -15.54
CA THR A 789 17.62 26.64 -15.28
C THR A 789 17.92 25.46 -14.35
N PRO A 790 18.73 24.48 -14.79
CA PRO A 790 19.06 23.32 -13.95
C PRO A 790 19.93 23.72 -12.76
N GLY A 791 19.68 23.10 -11.60
CA GLY A 791 20.57 23.15 -10.45
C GLY A 791 21.74 22.18 -10.59
N SER A 792 22.74 22.29 -9.71
CA SER A 792 23.80 21.29 -9.61
C SER A 792 23.23 19.95 -9.16
N PRO A 793 23.66 18.81 -9.75
CA PRO A 793 23.22 17.49 -9.34
C PRO A 793 23.38 17.28 -7.84
N TRP A 794 22.48 16.50 -7.24
CA TRP A 794 22.58 16.17 -5.83
C TRP A 794 23.92 15.46 -5.58
N PRO A 795 24.84 15.96 -4.74
CA PRO A 795 26.22 15.46 -4.71
C PRO A 795 26.35 14.03 -4.17
N ALA A 796 25.27 13.47 -3.61
CA ALA A 796 25.28 12.38 -2.65
C ALA A 796 26.16 12.71 -1.43
N PRO A 797 25.68 12.55 -0.19
CA PRO A 797 26.56 12.71 0.96
C PRO A 797 27.71 11.72 0.82
N GLU A 798 28.95 12.21 0.98
CA GLU A 798 30.07 11.32 1.29
C GLU A 798 29.62 10.53 2.53
N GLU A 799 29.62 9.20 2.45
CA GLU A 799 29.36 8.38 3.63
C GLU A 799 30.39 8.78 4.68
N ASP A 800 30.01 9.61 5.64
CA ASP A 800 30.77 9.77 6.87
C ASP A 800 30.98 8.36 7.39
N LEU A 801 32.24 7.95 7.50
CA LEU A 801 32.68 6.64 7.97
C LEU A 801 32.21 6.31 9.40
N CYS A 802 31.42 7.20 10.02
CA CYS A 802 30.52 6.89 11.12
C CYS A 802 29.37 5.98 10.63
N LYS A 803 29.72 4.74 10.31
CA LYS A 803 28.84 3.63 10.63
C LYS A 803 28.52 3.77 12.11
N ASN A 804 27.37 4.33 12.43
CA ASN A 804 26.61 3.82 13.54
C ASN A 804 26.20 2.41 13.11
N ASP A 805 27.15 1.48 13.14
CA ASP A 805 26.92 0.06 13.30
C ASP A 805 26.16 -0.04 14.62
N SER A 806 24.86 0.22 14.60
CA SER A 806 23.96 -0.52 15.46
C SER A 806 24.39 -1.97 15.26
N GLU A 807 24.97 -2.59 16.29
CA GLU A 807 25.49 -3.96 16.30
C GLU A 807 24.44 -4.92 15.69
N GLN A 808 24.40 -5.00 14.37
CA GLN A 808 23.44 -5.86 13.71
C GLN A 808 24.02 -7.26 13.80
N PRO A 809 23.24 -8.20 14.35
CA PRO A 809 23.75 -9.55 14.51
C PRO A 809 24.05 -10.16 13.13
N VAL A 810 25.21 -10.83 13.04
CA VAL A 810 25.67 -11.44 11.79
C VAL A 810 24.83 -12.69 11.51
N LEU A 811 24.21 -12.75 10.33
CA LEU A 811 23.28 -13.83 9.95
C LEU A 811 23.91 -15.22 10.09
N SER A 812 25.19 -15.38 9.73
CA SER A 812 25.92 -16.65 9.80
C SER A 812 26.09 -17.22 11.21
N ASN A 813 25.94 -16.38 12.24
CA ASN A 813 26.17 -16.75 13.63
C ASN A 813 24.88 -17.07 14.39
N MET A 814 23.71 -16.81 13.80
CA MET A 814 22.41 -17.08 14.41
C MET A 814 22.01 -18.54 14.26
N LYS A 815 21.45 -19.11 15.34
CA LYS A 815 20.71 -20.39 15.23
C LYS A 815 19.39 -20.16 14.51
N LYS A 816 18.83 -21.21 13.89
CA LYS A 816 17.57 -21.14 13.14
C LYS A 816 16.42 -20.53 13.97
N ASP A 817 16.22 -20.98 15.20
CA ASP A 817 15.12 -20.50 16.06
C ASP A 817 15.30 -19.05 16.51
N GLU A 818 16.56 -18.63 16.68
CA GLU A 818 16.91 -17.25 17.00
C GLU A 818 16.60 -16.32 15.82
N LEU A 819 16.92 -16.77 14.60
CA LEU A 819 16.61 -16.05 13.38
C LEU A 819 15.09 -15.90 13.18
N GLU A 820 14.30 -16.98 13.31
CA GLU A 820 12.83 -16.88 13.21
C GLU A 820 12.27 -15.89 14.24
N SER A 821 12.78 -15.96 15.47
CA SER A 821 12.36 -15.08 16.54
C SER A 821 12.70 -13.62 16.25
N TRP A 822 13.90 -13.36 15.70
CA TRP A 822 14.36 -12.03 15.33
C TRP A 822 13.52 -11.44 14.19
N LEU A 823 13.29 -12.23 13.13
CA LEU A 823 12.54 -11.79 11.94
C LEU A 823 11.10 -11.40 12.30
N PHE A 824 10.47 -12.18 13.18
CA PHE A 824 9.12 -11.86 13.62
C PHE A 824 9.07 -10.64 14.55
N ARG A 825 10.06 -10.48 15.43
CA ARG A 825 10.16 -9.28 16.28
C ARG A 825 10.31 -8.01 15.43
N GLU A 826 11.07 -8.06 14.34
CA GLU A 826 11.16 -6.94 13.40
C GLU A 826 9.83 -6.71 12.66
N PHE A 827 9.08 -7.76 12.29
CA PHE A 827 7.71 -7.60 11.81
C PHE A 827 6.83 -6.82 12.80
N LEU A 828 6.80 -7.23 14.07
CA LEU A 828 6.00 -6.56 15.12
C LEU A 828 6.43 -5.11 15.29
N LYS A 829 7.74 -4.84 15.24
CA LYS A 829 8.29 -3.49 15.33
C LYS A 829 7.83 -2.61 14.17
N ILE A 830 7.91 -3.08 12.92
CA ILE A 830 7.45 -2.32 11.74
C ILE A 830 5.92 -2.12 11.79
N ARG A 831 5.18 -3.14 12.25
CA ARG A 831 3.72 -3.12 12.39
C ARG A 831 3.22 -2.12 13.44
N PHE A 832 3.86 -2.06 14.60
CA PHE A 832 3.38 -1.28 15.76
C PHE A 832 4.17 0.01 16.00
N LYS A 833 5.34 0.17 15.38
CA LYS A 833 6.18 1.37 15.40
C LYS A 833 6.64 1.74 13.97
N PRO A 834 5.69 2.01 13.04
CA PRO A 834 6.05 2.41 11.67
C PRO A 834 6.85 3.71 11.66
N SER A 835 7.83 3.80 10.76
CA SER A 835 8.53 5.07 10.49
C SER A 835 7.71 5.93 9.54
N TYR A 836 7.60 7.21 9.87
CA TYR A 836 6.94 8.22 9.02
C TYR A 836 7.94 9.17 8.35
N ALA A 837 9.25 8.86 8.42
CA ALA A 837 10.30 9.78 7.99
C ALA A 837 10.18 10.23 6.53
N ILE A 838 9.83 9.33 5.59
CA ILE A 838 9.63 9.68 4.17
C ILE A 838 8.57 10.78 4.01
N GLY A 839 7.39 10.55 4.62
CA GLY A 839 6.27 11.47 4.52
C GLY A 839 6.53 12.79 5.25
N THR A 840 7.07 12.71 6.47
CA THR A 840 7.41 13.89 7.27
C THR A 840 8.48 14.74 6.59
N ALA A 841 9.54 14.13 6.05
CA ALA A 841 10.61 14.87 5.37
C ALA A 841 10.09 15.57 4.11
N ALA A 842 9.29 14.89 3.29
CA ALA A 842 8.70 15.47 2.09
C ALA A 842 7.71 16.61 2.40
N ASP A 843 6.87 16.45 3.43
CA ASP A 843 5.92 17.49 3.86
C ASP A 843 6.64 18.73 4.44
N CYS A 844 7.68 18.53 5.25
CA CYS A 844 8.50 19.63 5.78
C CYS A 844 9.27 20.33 4.67
N TRP A 845 9.87 19.57 3.74
CA TRP A 845 10.59 20.12 2.60
C TRP A 845 9.67 20.98 1.73
N LEU A 846 8.46 20.48 1.43
CA LEU A 846 7.50 21.22 0.61
C LEU A 846 7.05 22.51 1.28
N THR A 847 6.87 22.47 2.61
CA THR A 847 6.50 23.65 3.40
C THR A 847 7.62 24.69 3.41
N TYR A 848 8.88 24.27 3.54
CA TYR A 848 10.02 25.18 3.47
C TYR A 848 10.23 25.76 2.08
N MET A 849 10.12 24.92 1.04
CA MET A 849 10.15 25.35 -0.35
C MET A 849 9.05 26.39 -0.64
N ASP A 850 7.84 26.17 -0.12
CA ASP A 850 6.74 27.13 -0.24
C ASP A 850 7.09 28.51 0.34
N ARG A 851 7.70 28.55 1.53
CA ARG A 851 8.17 29.80 2.15
C ARG A 851 9.22 30.50 1.29
N VAL A 852 10.16 29.75 0.70
CA VAL A 852 11.18 30.30 -0.20
C VAL A 852 10.56 30.88 -1.48
N LEU A 853 9.48 30.28 -1.98
CA LEU A 853 8.77 30.72 -3.18
C LEU A 853 7.75 31.84 -2.91
N THR A 854 7.46 32.17 -1.66
CA THR A 854 6.50 33.23 -1.27
C THR A 854 7.16 34.61 -1.40
N ARG A 855 6.59 35.50 -2.23
CA ARG A 855 7.17 36.81 -2.55
C ARG A 855 7.39 37.69 -1.31
N ASN A 856 8.56 38.35 -1.23
CA ASN A 856 8.90 39.41 -0.28
C ASN A 856 8.82 39.03 1.23
N SER A 857 8.93 37.75 1.58
CA SER A 857 8.63 37.30 2.95
C SER A 857 9.86 36.98 3.83
N LEU A 858 11.05 36.80 3.26
CA LEU A 858 12.23 36.31 3.99
C LEU A 858 13.45 37.23 3.82
N GLY A 859 14.14 37.51 4.93
CA GLY A 859 15.49 38.08 4.88
C GLY A 859 16.52 37.05 4.36
N GLU A 860 17.66 37.50 3.86
CA GLU A 860 18.70 36.63 3.27
C GLU A 860 19.18 35.54 4.23
N GLU A 861 19.39 35.88 5.52
CA GLU A 861 19.81 34.93 6.54
C GLU A 861 18.78 33.83 6.78
N GLU A 862 17.50 34.21 6.85
CA GLU A 862 16.40 33.25 7.05
C GLU A 862 16.25 32.35 5.82
N ARG A 863 16.35 32.91 4.62
CA ARG A 863 16.34 32.14 3.37
C ARG A 863 17.45 31.10 3.37
N LYS A 864 18.69 31.50 3.68
CA LYS A 864 19.83 30.58 3.72
C LYS A 864 19.64 29.48 4.77
N ALA A 865 19.12 29.83 5.95
CA ALA A 865 18.82 28.85 7.00
C ALA A 865 17.75 27.83 6.54
N ILE A 866 16.71 28.28 5.82
CA ILE A 866 15.69 27.39 5.26
C ILE A 866 16.28 26.49 4.16
N GLU A 867 17.09 27.02 3.25
CA GLU A 867 17.75 26.25 2.20
C GLU A 867 18.64 25.14 2.81
N THR A 868 19.41 25.44 3.87
CA THR A 868 20.18 24.42 4.60
C THR A 868 19.29 23.33 5.22
N LYS A 869 18.15 23.71 5.81
CA LYS A 869 17.19 22.71 6.33
C LYS A 869 16.63 21.83 5.22
N MET A 870 16.33 22.42 4.06
CA MET A 870 15.82 21.69 2.90
C MET A 870 16.84 20.67 2.39
N GLU A 871 18.12 21.02 2.29
CA GLU A 871 19.19 20.08 1.91
C GLU A 871 19.28 18.89 2.88
N GLN A 872 19.21 19.14 4.19
CA GLN A 872 19.21 18.06 5.19
C GLN A 872 17.96 17.17 5.06
N LEU A 873 16.80 17.77 4.79
CA LEU A 873 15.56 17.03 4.56
C LEU A 873 15.61 16.19 3.29
N VAL A 874 16.26 16.66 2.22
CA VAL A 874 16.50 15.89 0.99
C VAL A 874 17.34 14.65 1.30
N ASN A 875 18.43 14.80 2.04
CA ASN A 875 19.30 13.69 2.42
C ASN A 875 18.52 12.65 3.26
N ILE A 876 17.79 13.10 4.28
CA ILE A 876 16.94 12.24 5.12
C ILE A 876 15.87 11.53 4.27
N TYR A 877 15.27 12.24 3.31
CA TYR A 877 14.24 11.68 2.45
C TYR A 877 14.80 10.55 1.56
N TYR A 878 15.97 10.74 0.95
CA TYR A 878 16.62 9.68 0.15
C TYR A 878 17.11 8.52 0.99
N ASP A 879 17.71 8.77 2.16
CA ASP A 879 18.06 7.71 3.11
C ASP A 879 16.82 6.91 3.56
N ALA A 880 15.70 7.59 3.80
CA ALA A 880 14.46 6.96 4.22
C ALA A 880 13.83 6.07 3.13
N LEU A 881 14.03 6.38 1.84
CA LEU A 881 13.58 5.53 0.72
C LEU A 881 14.30 4.17 0.72
N ASP A 882 15.57 4.14 1.11
CA ASP A 882 16.39 2.92 1.17
C ASP A 882 16.50 2.29 2.56
N ALA A 883 15.96 2.92 3.60
CA ALA A 883 15.95 2.45 4.98
C ALA A 883 15.45 1.00 5.13
N ALA A 884 14.37 0.64 4.41
CA ALA A 884 13.82 -0.72 4.44
C ALA A 884 14.75 -1.78 3.84
N LYS A 885 15.66 -1.38 2.92
CA LYS A 885 16.64 -2.28 2.29
C LYS A 885 17.95 -2.36 3.08
N THR A 886 18.27 -1.32 3.84
CA THR A 886 19.52 -1.19 4.60
C THR A 886 19.36 -1.57 6.07
N GLY A 887 18.13 -1.63 6.58
CA GLY A 887 17.85 -1.82 8.00
C GLY A 887 18.10 -0.57 8.85
N LYS A 888 18.43 0.57 8.21
CA LYS A 888 18.66 1.85 8.90
C LYS A 888 17.34 2.38 9.46
N GLN A 889 17.35 2.87 10.69
CA GLN A 889 16.23 3.64 11.23
C GLN A 889 16.45 5.12 10.93
N VAL A 890 15.59 5.66 10.06
CA VAL A 890 15.62 7.08 9.72
C VAL A 890 14.51 7.80 10.47
N GLN A 891 14.87 8.91 11.11
CA GLN A 891 13.96 9.83 11.78
C GLN A 891 14.26 11.26 11.34
N VAL A 892 13.23 12.10 11.27
CA VAL A 892 13.39 13.54 11.00
C VAL A 892 13.65 14.23 12.33
N PRO A 893 14.82 14.89 12.54
CA PRO A 893 15.10 15.64 13.75
C PRO A 893 14.09 16.76 14.00
N ASN A 894 13.80 17.03 15.28
CA ASN A 894 12.79 18.02 15.68
C ASN A 894 13.03 19.44 15.12
N TYR A 895 14.29 19.84 14.93
CA TYR A 895 14.63 21.18 14.43
C TYR A 895 14.35 21.37 12.92
N LEU A 896 14.12 20.27 12.20
CA LEU A 896 13.69 20.26 10.79
C LEU A 896 12.17 20.17 10.63
N LEU A 897 11.42 20.00 11.73
CA LEU A 897 9.96 19.98 11.68
C LEU A 897 9.39 21.39 11.52
N VAL A 898 8.23 21.45 10.87
CA VAL A 898 7.47 22.69 10.65
C VAL A 898 6.25 22.76 11.56
N ASP A 899 5.97 23.95 12.09
CA ASP A 899 4.85 24.20 13.01
C ASP A 899 3.54 24.52 12.27
N LEU A 900 3.63 25.24 11.14
CA LEU A 900 2.52 25.65 10.29
C LEU A 900 2.71 25.12 8.87
N TYR A 901 1.62 24.67 8.26
CA TYR A 901 1.59 24.17 6.89
C TYR A 901 0.85 25.14 5.96
N PRO A 902 1.19 25.24 4.67
CA PRO A 902 0.44 26.08 3.75
C PRO A 902 -0.96 25.50 3.50
N HIS A 903 -1.94 26.39 3.29
CA HIS A 903 -3.35 26.03 3.13
C HIS A 903 -3.62 25.00 2.02
N PHE A 904 -2.87 25.00 0.91
CA PHE A 904 -3.01 24.01 -0.16
C PHE A 904 -2.66 22.56 0.25
N MET A 905 -2.00 22.36 1.40
CA MET A 905 -1.76 21.02 1.96
C MET A 905 -2.97 20.46 2.72
N ASP A 906 -4.03 21.26 2.93
CA ASP A 906 -5.31 20.89 3.55
C ASP A 906 -5.13 20.08 4.86
N LYS A 907 -4.18 20.52 5.70
CA LYS A 907 -3.91 19.91 7.01
C LYS A 907 -4.95 20.38 8.03
N LYS A 908 -5.41 19.46 8.88
CA LYS A 908 -6.28 19.76 10.03
C LYS A 908 -5.49 19.64 11.34
N PRO A 909 -5.78 20.47 12.35
CA PRO A 909 -6.81 21.52 12.38
C PRO A 909 -6.36 22.81 11.64
N LYS A 910 -7.33 23.63 11.20
CA LYS A 910 -7.08 24.81 10.32
C LYS A 910 -6.18 25.88 10.95
N ASP A 911 -6.14 25.96 12.27
CA ASP A 911 -5.26 26.83 13.05
C ASP A 911 -3.76 26.46 12.94
N LYS A 912 -3.43 25.30 12.35
CA LYS A 912 -2.06 24.92 11.97
C LYS A 912 -1.72 25.23 10.51
N THR A 913 -2.45 26.15 9.88
CA THR A 913 -2.22 26.51 8.49
C THR A 913 -2.02 28.01 8.27
N TYR A 914 -1.25 28.36 7.24
CA TYR A 914 -1.12 29.74 6.75
C TYR A 914 -1.56 29.84 5.29
N HIS A 915 -2.04 31.02 4.90
CA HIS A 915 -2.38 31.30 3.51
C HIS A 915 -1.09 31.59 2.73
N SER A 916 -0.84 30.84 1.68
CA SER A 916 0.40 30.88 0.90
C SER A 916 0.15 31.66 -0.37
N THR A 917 1.06 32.58 -0.71
CA THR A 917 1.02 33.34 -1.96
C THR A 917 2.06 32.82 -2.96
N SER A 918 2.58 31.61 -2.76
CA SER A 918 3.38 30.93 -3.77
C SER A 918 2.50 30.43 -4.91
N ILE A 919 3.12 29.97 -5.99
CA ILE A 919 2.42 29.38 -7.14
C ILE A 919 1.48 28.22 -6.75
N LEU A 920 1.82 27.41 -5.73
CA LEU A 920 0.93 26.32 -5.30
C LEU A 920 -0.29 26.83 -4.55
N GLY A 921 -0.13 27.91 -3.77
CA GLY A 921 -1.26 28.62 -3.16
C GLY A 921 -2.18 29.22 -4.22
N GLU A 922 -1.62 29.96 -5.18
CA GLU A 922 -2.38 30.56 -6.28
C GLU A 922 -3.14 29.51 -7.11
N ILE A 923 -2.52 28.36 -7.41
CA ILE A 923 -3.18 27.24 -8.10
C ILE A 923 -4.37 26.74 -7.27
N TYR A 924 -4.17 26.53 -5.97
CA TYR A 924 -5.19 26.01 -5.07
C TYR A 924 -6.39 26.96 -4.99
N ASP A 925 -6.13 28.25 -4.75
CA ASP A 925 -7.15 29.29 -4.66
C ASP A 925 -7.93 29.45 -5.96
N LYS A 926 -7.24 29.42 -7.11
CA LYS A 926 -7.89 29.53 -8.42
C LYS A 926 -8.84 28.37 -8.69
N VAL A 927 -8.47 27.15 -8.33
CA VAL A 927 -9.36 25.99 -8.47
C VAL A 927 -10.51 26.04 -7.44
N GLU A 928 -10.26 26.52 -6.22
CA GLU A 928 -11.30 26.69 -5.20
C GLU A 928 -12.34 27.75 -5.60
N SER A 929 -11.92 28.87 -6.20
CA SER A 929 -12.80 29.89 -6.78
C SER A 929 -13.66 29.29 -7.90
N PHE A 930 -13.04 28.58 -8.84
CA PHE A 930 -13.74 27.91 -9.95
C PHE A 930 -14.82 26.93 -9.45
N LYS A 931 -14.53 26.15 -8.39
CA LYS A 931 -15.51 25.26 -7.77
C LYS A 931 -16.69 26.05 -7.18
N SER A 932 -16.40 27.11 -6.44
CA SER A 932 -17.40 27.92 -5.72
C SER A 932 -18.36 28.62 -6.68
N GLU A 933 -17.87 29.07 -7.83
CA GLU A 933 -18.69 29.71 -8.87
C GLU A 933 -19.65 28.72 -9.57
N LYS A 934 -19.20 27.48 -9.83
CA LYS A 934 -19.97 26.49 -10.61
C LYS A 934 -20.91 25.60 -9.78
N LEU A 935 -20.65 25.45 -8.47
CA LEU A 935 -21.55 24.72 -7.55
C LEU A 935 -22.85 25.50 -7.24
N GLN A 936 -22.95 26.77 -7.62
CA GLN A 936 -24.19 27.55 -7.56
C GLN A 936 -25.13 27.19 -8.72
N LEU A 937 -25.57 25.92 -8.76
CA LEU A 937 -26.69 25.48 -9.60
C LEU A 937 -28.01 25.98 -9.00
N THR A 938 -28.37 27.23 -9.28
CA THR A 938 -29.57 27.89 -8.72
C THR A 938 -30.83 27.71 -9.58
N ASP A 939 -30.69 27.30 -10.84
CA ASP A 939 -31.82 27.19 -11.78
C ASP A 939 -32.29 25.74 -11.93
N ILE A 940 -33.25 25.33 -11.10
CA ILE A 940 -33.86 23.99 -11.13
C ILE A 940 -35.08 24.05 -12.06
N ARG A 941 -34.90 23.65 -13.33
CA ARG A 941 -35.99 23.56 -14.30
C ARG A 941 -36.31 22.09 -14.61
N PRO A 942 -37.52 21.60 -14.27
CA PRO A 942 -37.93 20.26 -14.69
C PRO A 942 -38.10 20.21 -16.21
N LEU A 943 -37.88 19.04 -16.80
CA LEU A 943 -38.18 18.81 -18.21
C LEU A 943 -39.71 18.80 -18.40
N PRO A 944 -40.30 19.73 -19.20
CA PRO A 944 -41.76 19.83 -19.36
C PRO A 944 -42.41 18.52 -19.79
N PHE A 945 -41.68 17.75 -20.59
CA PHE A 945 -42.04 16.42 -21.06
C PHE A 945 -42.49 15.45 -19.94
N PHE A 946 -41.86 15.52 -18.76
CA PHE A 946 -42.22 14.67 -17.62
C PHE A 946 -43.27 15.27 -16.70
N THR A 947 -43.67 16.54 -16.88
CA THR A 947 -44.55 17.26 -15.96
C THR A 947 -45.98 17.45 -16.44
N ASP A 948 -46.26 17.28 -17.74
CA ASP A 948 -47.54 17.67 -18.34
C ASP A 948 -48.60 16.55 -18.34
N GLY A 949 -49.80 16.79 -17.80
CA GLY A 949 -50.91 15.82 -17.92
C GLY A 949 -50.70 14.50 -17.17
N ILE A 950 -50.16 14.58 -15.95
CA ILE A 950 -50.00 13.43 -15.04
C ILE A 950 -51.33 13.13 -14.34
N LEU A 951 -51.67 11.84 -14.19
CA LEU A 951 -52.85 11.42 -13.43
C LEU A 951 -52.75 11.79 -11.94
N GLU A 952 -53.77 12.47 -11.43
CA GLU A 952 -53.86 12.92 -10.03
C GLU A 952 -53.84 11.75 -9.04
N SER A 953 -54.35 10.57 -9.43
CA SER A 953 -54.28 9.35 -8.63
C SER A 953 -52.83 8.88 -8.41
N CYS A 954 -51.97 8.96 -9.43
CA CYS A 954 -50.56 8.61 -9.35
C CYS A 954 -49.78 9.60 -8.48
N LEU A 955 -50.07 10.91 -8.61
CA LEU A 955 -49.46 11.95 -7.76
C LEU A 955 -49.79 11.72 -6.28
N ASN A 956 -51.06 11.47 -5.93
CA ASN A 956 -51.47 11.23 -4.55
C ASN A 956 -50.83 9.96 -3.97
N LYS A 957 -50.78 8.88 -4.75
CA LYS A 957 -50.09 7.63 -4.37
C LYS A 957 -48.62 7.89 -4.04
N TRP A 958 -47.89 8.53 -4.95
CA TRP A 958 -46.44 8.75 -4.77
C TRP A 958 -46.09 9.86 -3.81
N LYS A 959 -46.99 10.80 -3.52
CA LYS A 959 -46.80 11.83 -2.49
C LYS A 959 -46.65 11.19 -1.10
N CYS A 960 -47.45 10.18 -0.80
CA CYS A 960 -47.32 9.41 0.46
C CYS A 960 -45.97 8.68 0.53
N TYR A 961 -45.61 7.96 -0.53
CA TYR A 961 -44.32 7.24 -0.58
C TYR A 961 -43.11 8.17 -0.54
N TYR A 962 -43.17 9.33 -1.21
CA TYR A 962 -42.07 10.28 -1.22
C TYR A 962 -41.85 10.91 0.16
N ASN A 963 -42.92 11.25 0.89
CA ASN A 963 -42.80 11.72 2.26
C ASN A 963 -42.18 10.66 3.18
N GLN A 964 -42.58 9.40 3.02
CA GLN A 964 -41.97 8.28 3.74
C GLN A 964 -40.49 8.11 3.38
N TYR A 965 -40.15 8.22 2.09
CA TYR A 965 -38.77 8.18 1.61
C TYR A 965 -37.92 9.26 2.26
N LEU A 966 -38.41 10.50 2.36
CA LEU A 966 -37.66 11.60 2.98
C LEU A 966 -37.36 11.34 4.47
N ILE A 967 -38.29 10.71 5.19
CA ILE A 967 -38.09 10.32 6.59
C ILE A 967 -37.05 9.20 6.70
N GLU A 968 -37.21 8.14 5.90
CA GLU A 968 -36.32 6.97 5.90
C GLU A 968 -34.90 7.34 5.45
N MET A 969 -34.78 8.16 4.41
CA MET A 969 -33.50 8.65 3.90
C MET A 969 -32.82 9.58 4.91
N ARG A 970 -33.56 10.46 5.59
CA ARG A 970 -33.01 11.28 6.68
C ARG A 970 -32.49 10.41 7.84
N HIS A 971 -33.23 9.37 8.19
CA HIS A 971 -32.78 8.41 9.21
C HIS A 971 -31.53 7.64 8.75
N ALA A 972 -31.48 7.20 7.50
CA ALA A 972 -30.33 6.51 6.91
C ALA A 972 -29.07 7.40 6.83
N LEU A 973 -29.24 8.71 6.58
CA LEU A 973 -28.16 9.70 6.57
C LEU A 973 -27.67 10.05 8.00
N GLY A 974 -28.49 9.78 9.02
CA GLY A 974 -28.21 10.02 10.43
C GLY A 974 -28.43 11.49 10.82
N SER A 975 -29.26 11.74 11.83
CA SER A 975 -29.44 13.07 12.42
C SER A 975 -28.12 13.60 12.99
N VAL A 976 -27.47 14.49 12.26
CA VAL A 976 -26.39 15.34 12.74
C VAL A 976 -26.95 16.75 12.73
N SER A 977 -27.04 17.37 13.90
CA SER A 977 -27.23 18.82 14.03
C SER A 977 -26.20 19.53 13.16
N ASP A 978 -26.56 20.69 12.62
CA ASP A 978 -25.82 21.48 11.62
C ASP A 978 -24.42 21.99 12.05
N ASN A 979 -23.68 21.25 12.88
CA ASN A 979 -22.39 21.66 13.41
C ASN A 979 -21.38 20.51 13.57
N CYS A 980 -21.19 19.65 12.55
CA CYS A 980 -19.89 18.97 12.38
C CYS A 980 -19.61 18.51 10.92
N ASN A 981 -18.86 19.31 10.18
CA ASN A 981 -18.15 18.85 8.97
C ASN A 981 -16.88 18.03 9.29
N SER A 982 -16.67 17.64 10.55
CA SER A 982 -15.40 17.06 11.03
C SER A 982 -15.44 15.57 11.40
N ILE A 983 -16.62 14.94 11.51
CA ILE A 983 -16.71 13.53 11.97
C ILE A 983 -16.60 12.51 10.82
N ASN A 984 -16.85 12.90 9.57
CA ASN A 984 -16.82 11.99 8.42
C ASN A 984 -15.41 11.48 8.04
N GLU A 985 -14.33 11.98 8.67
CA GLU A 985 -12.95 11.55 8.40
C GLU A 985 -12.39 10.53 9.41
N LEU A 986 -13.07 10.31 10.55
CA LEU A 986 -12.50 9.53 11.65
C LEU A 986 -12.88 8.03 11.64
N CYS A 987 -13.84 7.61 10.81
CA CYS A 987 -14.24 6.19 10.67
C CYS A 987 -14.75 5.89 9.24
N PRO A 988 -13.91 5.33 8.36
CA PRO A 988 -14.30 4.90 7.01
C PRO A 988 -15.40 3.82 7.01
N ASP A 989 -15.38 2.92 8.00
CA ASP A 989 -16.40 1.87 8.17
C ASP A 989 -17.83 2.44 8.34
N LEU A 990 -17.97 3.65 8.90
CA LEU A 990 -19.27 4.33 9.06
C LEU A 990 -19.79 4.89 7.73
N LYS A 991 -18.91 5.31 6.82
CA LYS A 991 -19.30 5.80 5.48
C LYS A 991 -19.86 4.66 4.63
N ASP A 992 -19.25 3.49 4.68
CA ASP A 992 -19.70 2.31 3.94
C ASP A 992 -21.04 1.79 4.48
N VAL A 993 -21.23 1.81 5.80
CA VAL A 993 -22.53 1.49 6.43
C VAL A 993 -23.61 2.49 6.02
N LYS A 994 -23.33 3.81 6.08
CA LYS A 994 -24.26 4.86 5.64
C LYS A 994 -24.64 4.73 4.17
N ASN A 995 -23.66 4.48 3.29
CA ASN A 995 -23.91 4.28 1.87
C ASN A 995 -24.81 3.07 1.62
N LYS A 996 -24.58 1.98 2.35
CA LYS A 996 -25.39 0.76 2.26
C LYS A 996 -26.83 0.99 2.73
N THR A 997 -27.04 1.64 3.89
CA THR A 997 -28.39 1.92 4.38
C THR A 997 -29.15 2.88 3.46
N CYS A 998 -28.48 3.89 2.91
CA CYS A 998 -29.08 4.78 1.91
C CYS A 998 -29.48 4.01 0.64
N GLN A 999 -28.65 3.07 0.19
CA GLN A 999 -28.98 2.23 -0.96
C GLN A 999 -30.20 1.33 -0.68
N GLU A 1000 -30.27 0.72 0.51
CA GLU A 1000 -31.41 -0.12 0.92
C GLU A 1000 -32.74 0.65 0.88
N VAL A 1001 -32.75 1.92 1.29
CA VAL A 1001 -33.93 2.80 1.17
C VAL A 1001 -34.32 2.96 -0.29
N ILE A 1002 -33.38 3.21 -1.20
CA ILE A 1002 -33.68 3.42 -2.62
C ILE A 1002 -34.19 2.14 -3.28
N GLU A 1003 -33.57 1.00 -2.99
CA GLU A 1003 -34.01 -0.30 -3.51
C GLU A 1003 -35.45 -0.63 -3.10
N LYS A 1004 -35.85 -0.27 -1.87
CA LYS A 1004 -37.25 -0.42 -1.44
C LYS A 1004 -38.22 0.33 -2.35
N TYR A 1005 -37.93 1.58 -2.71
CA TYR A 1005 -38.84 2.35 -3.58
C TYR A 1005 -38.76 1.92 -5.05
N LYS A 1006 -37.62 1.38 -5.52
CA LYS A 1006 -37.54 0.68 -6.81
C LYS A 1006 -38.47 -0.54 -6.83
N GLU A 1007 -38.43 -1.38 -5.80
CA GLU A 1007 -39.31 -2.55 -5.67
C GLU A 1007 -40.79 -2.16 -5.68
N ILE A 1008 -41.17 -1.06 -5.02
CA ILE A 1008 -42.54 -0.54 -5.06
C ILE A 1008 -42.93 -0.12 -6.49
N LEU A 1009 -42.07 0.62 -7.20
CA LEU A 1009 -42.35 1.07 -8.57
C LEU A 1009 -42.44 -0.10 -9.56
N TYR A 1010 -41.53 -1.06 -9.49
CA TYR A 1010 -41.41 -2.14 -10.49
C TYR A 1010 -42.12 -3.44 -10.10
N GLY A 1011 -42.87 -3.48 -8.98
CA GLY A 1011 -43.71 -4.62 -8.61
C GLY A 1011 -42.94 -5.78 -7.97
N GLY A 1012 -42.02 -5.48 -7.06
CA GLY A 1012 -41.25 -6.47 -6.28
C GLY A 1012 -39.88 -6.83 -6.88
N VAL A 1013 -39.52 -6.23 -8.01
CA VAL A 1013 -38.19 -6.35 -8.64
C VAL A 1013 -37.48 -5.00 -8.65
N LYS A 1014 -36.17 -4.99 -8.90
CA LYS A 1014 -35.32 -3.79 -8.75
C LYS A 1014 -35.04 -3.02 -10.04
N GLY A 1015 -35.52 -3.51 -11.18
CA GLY A 1015 -35.24 -2.93 -12.49
C GLY A 1015 -36.45 -2.98 -13.41
N PHE A 1016 -36.51 -2.01 -14.33
CA PHE A 1016 -37.59 -1.83 -15.29
C PHE A 1016 -37.73 -3.05 -16.22
N ASN A 1017 -36.62 -3.50 -16.81
CA ASN A 1017 -36.63 -4.63 -17.76
C ASN A 1017 -37.04 -5.96 -17.15
N SER A 1018 -36.98 -6.09 -15.82
CA SER A 1018 -37.39 -7.30 -15.11
C SER A 1018 -38.83 -7.23 -14.59
N SER A 1019 -39.51 -6.10 -14.76
CA SER A 1019 -40.85 -5.89 -14.26
C SER A 1019 -41.88 -6.59 -15.17
N MET A 1020 -42.84 -7.26 -14.55
CA MET A 1020 -44.02 -7.78 -15.26
C MET A 1020 -45.19 -6.79 -15.28
N ARG A 1021 -45.02 -5.59 -14.69
CA ARG A 1021 -46.06 -4.55 -14.71
C ARG A 1021 -46.18 -3.94 -16.12
N PRO A 1022 -47.38 -3.49 -16.53
CA PRO A 1022 -47.53 -2.78 -17.79
C PRO A 1022 -46.67 -1.51 -17.85
N CYS A 1023 -45.86 -1.35 -18.90
CA CYS A 1023 -44.94 -0.21 -19.04
C CYS A 1023 -45.67 1.14 -18.95
N SER A 1024 -46.88 1.25 -19.49
CA SER A 1024 -47.70 2.47 -19.43
C SER A 1024 -48.01 2.91 -18.00
N GLU A 1025 -48.29 1.97 -17.09
CA GLU A 1025 -48.52 2.30 -15.67
C GLU A 1025 -47.24 2.74 -14.97
N ILE A 1026 -46.12 2.05 -15.26
CA ILE A 1026 -44.81 2.39 -14.70
C ILE A 1026 -44.41 3.79 -15.16
N TYR A 1027 -44.65 4.15 -16.42
CA TYR A 1027 -44.36 5.47 -16.96
C TYR A 1027 -45.17 6.57 -16.30
N GLU A 1028 -46.47 6.39 -16.10
CA GLU A 1028 -47.31 7.38 -15.39
C GLU A 1028 -46.86 7.57 -13.93
N GLU A 1029 -46.53 6.47 -13.24
CA GLU A 1029 -45.98 6.55 -11.88
C GLU A 1029 -44.57 7.20 -11.85
N ALA A 1030 -43.69 6.88 -12.80
CA ALA A 1030 -42.37 7.48 -12.93
C ALA A 1030 -42.42 9.00 -13.15
N ARG A 1031 -43.38 9.47 -13.97
CA ARG A 1031 -43.63 10.91 -14.19
C ARG A 1031 -44.13 11.59 -12.92
N ALA A 1032 -45.03 10.94 -12.17
CA ALA A 1032 -45.48 11.45 -10.88
C ALA A 1032 -44.33 11.59 -9.86
N ILE A 1033 -43.44 10.59 -9.78
CA ILE A 1033 -42.22 10.66 -8.97
C ILE A 1033 -41.34 11.83 -9.40
N TYR A 1034 -41.11 11.99 -10.71
CA TYR A 1034 -40.31 13.09 -11.26
C TYR A 1034 -40.88 14.45 -10.85
N LYS A 1035 -42.18 14.68 -11.08
CA LYS A 1035 -42.84 15.94 -10.70
C LYS A 1035 -42.70 16.25 -9.21
N LEU A 1036 -43.00 15.29 -8.34
CA LEU A 1036 -42.93 15.47 -6.89
C LEU A 1036 -41.51 15.79 -6.40
N ALA A 1037 -40.50 15.11 -6.95
CA ALA A 1037 -39.11 15.35 -6.59
C ALA A 1037 -38.64 16.75 -7.04
N TYR A 1038 -38.99 17.16 -8.26
CA TYR A 1038 -38.59 18.47 -8.80
C TYR A 1038 -39.32 19.61 -8.14
N ASP A 1039 -40.62 19.49 -7.87
CA ASP A 1039 -41.36 20.50 -7.09
C ASP A 1039 -40.71 20.72 -5.73
N LYS A 1040 -40.27 19.63 -5.08
CA LYS A 1040 -39.58 19.73 -3.80
C LYS A 1040 -38.19 20.37 -3.94
N ALA A 1041 -37.47 20.03 -5.01
CA ALA A 1041 -36.17 20.62 -5.30
C ALA A 1041 -36.29 22.12 -5.56
N CYS A 1042 -37.28 22.56 -6.34
CA CYS A 1042 -37.60 23.97 -6.58
C CYS A 1042 -38.02 24.69 -5.28
N GLU A 1043 -38.90 24.09 -4.46
CA GLU A 1043 -39.32 24.64 -3.16
C GLU A 1043 -38.14 24.88 -2.21
N LYS A 1044 -37.15 23.96 -2.21
CA LYS A 1044 -35.99 24.02 -1.32
C LYS A 1044 -34.77 24.71 -1.92
N GLY A 1045 -34.77 25.00 -3.21
CA GLY A 1045 -33.59 25.49 -3.93
C GLY A 1045 -32.40 24.51 -3.90
N LEU A 1046 -32.66 23.20 -3.84
CA LEU A 1046 -31.62 22.17 -3.66
C LEU A 1046 -31.78 21.03 -4.68
N VAL A 1047 -30.85 20.94 -5.63
CA VAL A 1047 -30.83 19.91 -6.69
C VAL A 1047 -30.75 18.48 -6.14
N SER A 1048 -30.21 18.31 -4.93
CA SER A 1048 -30.09 16.99 -4.30
C SER A 1048 -31.44 16.27 -4.12
N TYR A 1049 -32.56 16.99 -4.07
CA TYR A 1049 -33.90 16.40 -4.01
C TYR A 1049 -34.33 15.73 -5.33
N CYS A 1050 -33.79 16.15 -6.48
CA CYS A 1050 -34.04 15.49 -7.77
C CYS A 1050 -33.53 14.03 -7.81
N SER A 1051 -32.60 13.69 -6.91
CA SER A 1051 -32.00 12.36 -6.78
C SER A 1051 -33.03 11.24 -6.62
N PHE A 1052 -34.14 11.50 -5.92
CA PHE A 1052 -35.19 10.49 -5.74
C PHE A 1052 -35.78 10.02 -7.08
N ALA A 1053 -36.09 10.97 -7.97
CA ALA A 1053 -36.66 10.64 -9.27
C ALA A 1053 -35.74 9.78 -10.12
N TRP A 1054 -34.48 10.16 -10.25
CA TRP A 1054 -33.55 9.44 -11.11
C TRP A 1054 -33.04 8.14 -10.51
N ARG A 1055 -32.83 8.07 -9.19
CA ARG A 1055 -32.35 6.83 -8.55
C ARG A 1055 -33.44 5.77 -8.42
N VAL A 1056 -34.72 6.15 -8.34
CA VAL A 1056 -35.85 5.21 -8.28
C VAL A 1056 -36.42 4.91 -9.66
N ALA A 1057 -36.75 5.95 -10.43
CA ALA A 1057 -37.48 5.85 -11.69
C ALA A 1057 -36.62 6.08 -12.95
N GLY A 1058 -35.30 6.25 -12.80
CA GLY A 1058 -34.42 6.66 -13.90
C GLY A 1058 -34.41 5.73 -15.12
N GLU A 1059 -34.54 4.41 -14.92
CA GLU A 1059 -34.66 3.45 -16.03
C GLU A 1059 -35.93 3.70 -16.85
N ALA A 1060 -37.08 3.78 -16.18
CA ALA A 1060 -38.36 4.04 -16.82
C ALA A 1060 -38.39 5.43 -17.49
N LEU A 1061 -37.83 6.46 -16.84
CA LEU A 1061 -37.76 7.82 -17.39
C LEU A 1061 -36.89 7.89 -18.64
N CYS A 1062 -35.72 7.23 -18.63
CA CYS A 1062 -34.84 7.14 -19.79
C CYS A 1062 -35.53 6.43 -20.97
N GLN A 1063 -36.16 5.28 -20.72
CA GLN A 1063 -36.86 4.52 -21.74
C GLN A 1063 -38.04 5.32 -22.34
N LEU A 1064 -38.87 5.92 -21.48
CA LEU A 1064 -40.00 6.76 -21.91
C LEU A 1064 -39.53 7.91 -22.82
N TYR A 1065 -38.40 8.53 -22.48
CA TYR A 1065 -37.82 9.61 -23.29
C TYR A 1065 -37.35 9.10 -24.67
N ILE A 1066 -36.70 7.94 -24.73
CA ILE A 1066 -36.26 7.31 -25.99
C ILE A 1066 -37.46 7.01 -26.90
N GLU A 1067 -38.50 6.34 -26.35
CA GLU A 1067 -39.68 5.91 -27.11
C GLU A 1067 -40.41 7.08 -27.77
N LYS A 1068 -40.49 8.21 -27.06
CA LYS A 1068 -41.20 9.40 -27.54
C LYS A 1068 -40.37 10.29 -28.46
N MET A 1069 -39.04 10.24 -28.37
CA MET A 1069 -38.13 10.97 -29.28
C MET A 1069 -37.92 10.27 -30.64
N GLY A 1070 -38.52 9.09 -30.86
CA GLY A 1070 -38.60 8.44 -32.17
C GLY A 1070 -37.27 7.95 -32.75
N LYS A 1071 -36.25 7.73 -31.92
CA LYS A 1071 -34.94 7.17 -32.34
C LYS A 1071 -34.67 5.85 -31.62
N PRO A 1072 -34.76 4.69 -32.30
CA PRO A 1072 -34.58 3.40 -31.67
C PRO A 1072 -33.08 3.16 -31.49
N TYR A 1073 -32.57 3.40 -30.28
CA TYR A 1073 -31.39 2.70 -29.80
C TYR A 1073 -31.77 2.11 -28.45
N MET A 1074 -32.17 0.83 -28.47
CA MET A 1074 -32.23 0.01 -27.28
C MET A 1074 -30.81 -0.08 -26.73
N VAL A 1075 -30.54 0.58 -25.61
CA VAL A 1075 -29.29 0.37 -24.87
C VAL A 1075 -29.55 -0.83 -23.98
N ASP A 1076 -29.22 -2.02 -24.47
CA ASP A 1076 -29.21 -3.22 -23.64
C ASP A 1076 -28.14 -3.07 -22.54
N GLY A 1077 -28.38 -3.66 -21.37
CA GLY A 1077 -27.44 -3.67 -20.25
C GLY A 1077 -26.10 -4.33 -20.62
N ASP A 1078 -26.10 -5.18 -21.64
CA ASP A 1078 -24.89 -5.81 -22.18
C ASP A 1078 -24.08 -4.89 -23.11
N VAL A 1079 -24.70 -3.92 -23.80
CA VAL A 1079 -23.97 -2.90 -24.60
C VAL A 1079 -23.20 -1.92 -23.69
N LEU A 1080 -23.74 -1.62 -22.51
CA LEU A 1080 -23.04 -0.87 -21.45
C LEU A 1080 -21.88 -1.69 -20.83
N ARG A 1081 -21.94 -3.03 -20.87
CA ARG A 1081 -20.83 -3.91 -20.45
C ARG A 1081 -19.78 -4.10 -21.55
N GLU A 1082 -20.16 -4.14 -22.81
CA GLU A 1082 -19.24 -4.23 -23.95
C GLU A 1082 -18.46 -2.93 -24.15
N THR A 1083 -19.06 -1.76 -23.87
CA THR A 1083 -18.34 -0.47 -23.89
C THR A 1083 -17.47 -0.21 -22.64
N ARG A 1084 -17.52 -1.10 -21.64
CA ARG A 1084 -16.59 -1.13 -20.48
C ARG A 1084 -15.32 -1.94 -20.75
N GLN A 1085 -15.27 -2.73 -21.83
CA GLN A 1085 -14.07 -3.44 -22.30
C GLN A 1085 -13.33 -2.58 -23.33
#